data_AF-A0A943C5E5-F1
#
_entry.id   AF-A0A943C5E5-F1
#
_cell.length_a   1.000
_cell.length_b   1.000
_cell.length_c   1.000
_cell.angle_alpha   90.00
_cell.angle_beta   90.00
_cell.angle_gamma   90.00
#
_symmetry.space_group_name_H-M   'P 1'
#
loop_
_entity.id
_entity.type
_entity.pdbx_description
1 polymer ?
#
loop_
_entity_poly.entity_id
_entity_poly.type
_entity_poly.pdbx_seq_one_letter_code
_entity_poly.pdbx_strand_id
1 'polypeptide(L)'
;MRYRYYIEKMQQTFSQWLGKIPKKEHTMYTRVKVLCIVCGALYPGGCLAILAKPEGNLSFGILHAVKVAVITRQGHIGYGTSLILIVALILYIKVVGRSRDNEDERNFSYSAKGTYGTSRIATEEEYKNYLSITDSALETDGIILGTTMDGKVVSIPRDSPYNRNLFIAGSQGSFKSIAISRNMIIQCVIRGESFCVTDPKGELCGDMVYYLYSQGYEVGLWNLSNRWNSDGWDILQEISGEEELEYVDIICHTIIQNTTSINSEAFFNDIEEVLLKALVLYVVTVMPQELHQFSTAYNMLLQESAASLDAKFFALPVTHPARQSYNLFCQSPQNKGNAILGLGSRLKIFQDEAIKRMTGYQQINLERMAQKKTAIFCMASDTTTTYNMLNALMISMAFIKIMAYADRQPARKCDVPVYFILDEMPNIGIIDSIQQKEATARSRDIGMVLMVQNIPQFQNRYPDGVWEELIGGCDFRLFLGCNESTTAEYFSALTGLSTIEVETIRKNLKTVRLTDYVPDMARNSGVGQRPVYTPDEIMRLDTDEMLLFVRGTKMIRLKKFPFYKHPEALKLRRIMPQEFLPVWRYEQGHDISGRGCAYKSRGELLREAVSDPERYVVKDSERWGKQRTMLLEQRKKMEEKYATKGRFPNGQAVFEKEWKPKFVDLEEDLVQAAEEKEAQKPFVEDKNLEVEVMAGESDNGQQDSDTNLDAFFEKLFQDQNNV
;
A
#
# COMPACT_ATOMS: atom_id res chain seq x y z
N MET A 1 28.72 -50.71 -5.90
CA MET A 1 28.27 -49.67 -6.84
C MET A 1 27.30 -50.15 -7.92
N ARG A 2 27.49 -51.32 -8.56
CA ARG A 2 26.50 -51.86 -9.53
C ARG A 2 25.08 -52.00 -8.93
N TYR A 3 24.96 -52.48 -7.69
CA TYR A 3 23.66 -52.58 -7.00
C TYR A 3 22.97 -51.23 -6.75
N ARG A 4 23.72 -50.16 -6.48
CA ARG A 4 23.16 -48.83 -6.21
C ARG A 4 22.67 -48.16 -7.49
N TYR A 5 23.41 -48.34 -8.60
CA TYR A 5 22.97 -47.94 -9.94
C TYR A 5 21.69 -48.70 -10.36
N TYR A 6 21.59 -50.01 -10.08
CA TYR A 6 20.37 -50.76 -10.38
C TYR A 6 19.18 -50.39 -9.47
N ILE A 7 19.43 -50.04 -8.19
CA ILE A 7 18.38 -49.60 -7.27
C ILE A 7 17.91 -48.18 -7.60
N GLU A 8 18.82 -47.25 -7.90
CA GLU A 8 18.50 -45.88 -8.33
C GLU A 8 17.80 -45.90 -9.69
N LYS A 9 18.27 -46.69 -10.65
CA LYS A 9 17.61 -46.86 -11.94
C LYS A 9 16.25 -47.54 -11.76
N MET A 10 16.10 -48.54 -10.89
CA MET A 10 14.78 -49.09 -10.55
C MET A 10 13.87 -48.05 -9.90
N GLN A 11 14.34 -47.25 -8.94
CA GLN A 11 13.55 -46.20 -8.29
C GLN A 11 13.13 -45.09 -9.24
N GLN A 12 14.02 -44.70 -10.17
CA GLN A 12 13.74 -43.69 -11.19
C GLN A 12 12.75 -44.21 -12.24
N THR A 13 12.86 -45.48 -12.62
CA THR A 13 11.89 -46.15 -13.51
C THR A 13 10.54 -46.33 -12.80
N PHE A 14 10.55 -46.62 -11.49
CA PHE A 14 9.35 -46.80 -10.68
C PHE A 14 8.64 -45.46 -10.40
N SER A 15 9.37 -44.35 -10.21
CA SER A 15 8.79 -43.02 -10.03
C SER A 15 8.22 -42.44 -11.33
N GLN A 16 8.90 -42.66 -12.47
CA GLN A 16 8.38 -42.31 -13.80
C GLN A 16 7.12 -43.11 -14.16
N TRP A 17 7.00 -44.34 -13.66
CA TRP A 17 5.80 -45.16 -13.84
C TRP A 17 4.66 -44.71 -12.91
N LEU A 18 4.97 -44.33 -11.66
CA LEU A 18 4.00 -43.79 -10.69
C LEU A 18 3.43 -42.43 -11.10
N GLY A 19 4.21 -41.57 -11.76
CA GLY A 19 3.77 -40.24 -12.21
C GLY A 19 2.75 -40.24 -13.35
N LYS A 20 2.49 -41.39 -13.99
CA LYS A 20 1.57 -41.51 -15.15
C LYS A 20 0.18 -42.03 -14.80
N ILE A 21 -0.14 -42.27 -13.52
CA ILE A 21 -1.35 -43.00 -13.12
C ILE A 21 -2.42 -42.02 -12.57
N PRO A 22 -3.63 -41.98 -13.15
CA PRO A 22 -4.72 -41.12 -12.68
C PRO A 22 -5.29 -41.58 -11.31
N LYS A 23 -5.71 -40.62 -10.48
CA LYS A 23 -6.13 -40.79 -9.07
C LYS A 23 -7.24 -41.84 -8.78
N LYS A 24 -7.93 -42.39 -9.79
CA LYS A 24 -9.03 -43.36 -9.64
C LYS A 24 -8.59 -44.82 -9.38
N GLU A 25 -7.30 -45.17 -9.52
CA GLU A 25 -6.82 -46.57 -9.44
C GLU A 25 -6.10 -46.95 -8.14
N HIS A 26 -6.07 -46.06 -7.13
CA HIS A 26 -5.32 -46.27 -5.88
C HIS A 26 -5.71 -47.55 -5.12
N THR A 27 -6.98 -47.95 -5.16
CA THR A 27 -7.52 -49.14 -4.47
C THR A 27 -7.02 -50.45 -5.09
N MET A 28 -6.89 -50.50 -6.42
CA MET A 28 -6.36 -51.68 -7.12
C MET A 28 -4.86 -51.85 -6.84
N TYR A 29 -4.12 -50.74 -6.84
CA TYR A 29 -2.68 -50.74 -6.60
C TYR A 29 -2.31 -51.14 -5.16
N THR A 30 -3.16 -50.76 -4.19
CA THR A 30 -2.98 -51.13 -2.78
C THR A 30 -3.14 -52.63 -2.58
N ARG A 31 -4.10 -53.26 -3.28
CA ARG A 31 -4.28 -54.72 -3.28
C ARG A 31 -3.10 -55.45 -3.90
N VAL A 32 -2.54 -54.95 -5.01
CA VAL A 32 -1.35 -55.53 -5.66
C VAL A 32 -0.12 -55.46 -4.74
N LYS A 33 0.11 -54.34 -4.04
CA LYS A 33 1.21 -54.21 -3.08
C LYS A 33 1.11 -55.21 -1.92
N VAL A 34 -0.09 -55.36 -1.36
CA VAL A 34 -0.33 -56.34 -0.29
C VAL A 34 -0.08 -57.77 -0.80
N LEU A 35 -0.56 -58.08 -2.00
CA LEU A 35 -0.33 -59.39 -2.63
C LEU A 35 1.17 -59.68 -2.82
N CYS A 36 1.96 -58.70 -3.28
CA CYS A 36 3.41 -58.86 -3.44
C CYS A 36 4.14 -59.07 -2.11
N ILE A 37 3.71 -58.44 -1.02
CA ILE A 37 4.29 -58.63 0.31
C ILE A 37 3.97 -60.04 0.84
N VAL A 38 2.72 -60.46 0.69
CA VAL A 38 2.23 -61.79 1.09
C VAL A 38 2.95 -62.88 0.31
N CYS A 39 3.12 -62.74 -1.00
CA CYS A 39 3.87 -63.69 -1.83
C CYS A 39 5.39 -63.64 -1.57
N GLY A 40 5.94 -62.44 -1.34
CA GLY A 40 7.36 -62.22 -1.10
C GLY A 40 7.87 -62.85 0.20
N ALA A 41 7.00 -63.07 1.19
CA ALA A 41 7.35 -63.75 2.45
C ALA A 41 7.44 -65.28 2.33
N LEU A 42 6.93 -65.89 1.25
CA LEU A 42 6.89 -67.35 1.09
C LEU A 42 8.27 -67.98 0.93
N TYR A 43 9.13 -67.37 0.11
CA TYR A 43 10.49 -67.87 -0.12
C TYR A 43 11.38 -67.81 1.14
N PRO A 44 11.58 -66.63 1.78
CA PRO A 44 12.35 -66.54 3.02
C PRO A 44 11.75 -67.36 4.16
N GLY A 45 10.42 -67.44 4.27
CA GLY A 45 9.77 -68.31 5.26
C GLY A 45 10.05 -69.80 5.04
N GLY A 46 10.09 -70.24 3.78
CA GLY A 46 10.52 -71.58 3.39
C GLY A 46 11.97 -71.88 3.71
N CYS A 47 12.87 -70.92 3.45
CA CYS A 47 14.29 -71.05 3.80
C CYS A 47 14.50 -71.15 5.32
N LEU A 48 13.76 -70.35 6.11
CA LEU A 48 13.80 -70.43 7.58
C LEU A 48 13.33 -71.79 8.10
N ALA A 49 12.31 -72.38 7.47
CA ALA A 49 11.83 -73.71 7.84
C ALA A 49 12.82 -74.84 7.49
N ILE A 50 13.49 -74.75 6.33
CA ILE A 50 14.54 -75.71 5.93
C ILE A 50 15.74 -75.63 6.89
N LEU A 51 16.09 -74.44 7.38
CA LEU A 51 17.16 -74.23 8.35
C LEU A 51 16.80 -74.72 9.76
N ALA A 52 15.53 -74.66 10.15
CA ALA A 52 15.07 -75.06 11.48
C ALA A 52 15.06 -76.59 11.69
N LYS A 53 15.01 -77.38 10.61
CA LYS A 53 15.18 -78.84 10.61
C LYS A 53 15.87 -79.30 9.32
N PRO A 54 17.21 -79.43 9.30
CA PRO A 54 17.93 -79.93 8.14
C PRO A 54 17.80 -81.47 8.04
N GLU A 55 16.75 -81.97 7.40
CA GLU A 55 16.64 -83.37 7.01
C GLU A 55 17.17 -83.55 5.57
N GLY A 56 18.46 -83.86 5.43
CA GLY A 56 19.10 -84.16 4.14
C GLY A 56 19.74 -82.95 3.43
N ASN A 57 20.10 -83.13 2.14
CA ASN A 57 20.81 -82.12 1.33
C ASN A 57 20.02 -80.80 1.27
N LEU A 58 20.59 -79.72 1.83
CA LEU A 58 20.00 -78.39 1.82
C LEU A 58 19.88 -77.86 0.39
N SER A 59 18.66 -77.85 -0.15
CA SER A 59 18.34 -77.24 -1.44
C SER A 59 17.51 -75.97 -1.22
N PHE A 60 18.10 -74.81 -1.50
CA PHE A 60 17.44 -73.51 -1.41
C PHE A 60 16.79 -73.06 -2.73
N GLY A 61 16.43 -74.02 -3.60
CA GLY A 61 15.74 -73.68 -4.85
C GLY A 61 14.42 -72.96 -4.58
N ILE A 62 14.12 -71.90 -5.34
CA ILE A 62 12.93 -71.05 -5.15
C ILE A 62 11.64 -71.86 -5.06
N LEU A 63 11.44 -72.80 -5.99
CA LEU A 63 10.28 -73.70 -6.00
C LEU A 63 10.23 -74.64 -4.79
N HIS A 64 11.39 -75.12 -4.32
CA HIS A 64 11.46 -76.02 -3.18
C HIS A 64 11.15 -75.28 -1.87
N ALA A 65 11.76 -74.12 -1.64
CA ALA A 65 11.50 -73.29 -0.45
C ALA A 65 10.03 -72.83 -0.38
N VAL A 66 9.45 -72.37 -1.50
CA VAL A 66 8.03 -71.99 -1.54
C VAL A 66 7.12 -73.19 -1.26
N LYS A 67 7.44 -74.38 -1.80
CA LYS A 67 6.69 -75.60 -1.54
C LYS A 67 6.76 -76.01 -0.06
N VAL A 68 7.93 -75.91 0.57
CA VAL A 68 8.11 -76.18 2.00
C VAL A 68 7.32 -75.18 2.85
N ALA A 69 7.30 -73.90 2.48
CA ALA A 69 6.57 -72.84 3.18
C ALA A 69 5.04 -73.07 3.22
N VAL A 70 4.48 -73.64 2.16
CA VAL A 70 3.01 -73.84 2.01
C VAL A 70 2.54 -75.18 2.55
N ILE A 71 3.36 -76.22 2.53
CA ILE A 71 2.90 -77.60 2.82
C ILE A 71 3.23 -78.01 4.26
N THR A 72 4.32 -77.53 4.84
CA THR A 72 4.83 -78.04 6.13
C THR A 72 4.41 -77.15 7.30
N ARG A 73 4.15 -77.76 8.47
CA ARG A 73 3.83 -77.02 9.70
C ARG A 73 4.93 -76.04 10.11
N GLN A 74 6.20 -76.39 9.89
CA GLN A 74 7.32 -75.47 10.13
C GLN A 74 7.43 -74.38 9.06
N GLY A 75 7.06 -74.68 7.81
CA GLY A 75 6.91 -73.71 6.73
C GLY A 75 5.93 -72.60 7.04
N HIS A 76 4.77 -72.93 7.62
CA HIS A 76 3.80 -71.92 8.05
C HIS A 76 4.31 -71.02 9.18
N ILE A 77 5.08 -71.59 10.13
CA ILE A 77 5.71 -70.81 11.21
C ILE A 77 6.80 -69.89 10.62
N GLY A 78 7.66 -70.39 9.73
CA GLY A 78 8.68 -69.60 9.03
C GLY A 78 8.09 -68.51 8.14
N TYR A 79 6.96 -68.78 7.48
CA TYR A 79 6.21 -67.79 6.72
C TYR A 79 5.68 -66.66 7.60
N GLY A 80 5.06 -67.01 8.75
CA GLY A 80 4.56 -66.03 9.71
C GLY A 80 5.67 -65.13 10.26
N THR A 81 6.82 -65.70 10.62
CA THR A 81 7.98 -64.91 11.10
C THR A 81 8.58 -64.02 10.01
N SER A 82 8.67 -64.52 8.77
CA SER A 82 9.13 -63.71 7.64
C SER A 82 8.18 -62.55 7.33
N LEU A 83 6.86 -62.75 7.44
CA LEU A 83 5.88 -61.69 7.21
C LEU A 83 6.02 -60.59 8.29
N ILE A 84 6.18 -60.99 9.55
CA ILE A 84 6.39 -60.05 10.67
C ILE A 84 7.68 -59.25 10.48
N LEU A 85 8.79 -59.90 10.08
CA LEU A 85 10.06 -59.21 9.82
C LEU A 85 9.97 -58.23 8.66
N ILE A 86 9.27 -58.58 7.58
CA ILE A 86 9.06 -57.67 6.43
C ILE A 86 8.19 -56.48 6.85
N VAL A 87 7.12 -56.69 7.61
CA VAL A 87 6.28 -55.59 8.12
C VAL A 87 7.06 -54.71 9.09
N ALA A 88 7.85 -55.29 10.00
CA ALA A 88 8.72 -54.56 10.92
C ALA A 88 9.79 -53.75 10.17
N LEU A 89 10.39 -54.30 9.10
CA LEU A 89 11.33 -53.59 8.24
C LEU A 89 10.67 -52.43 7.49
N ILE A 90 9.46 -52.62 6.97
CA ILE A 90 8.70 -51.55 6.31
C ILE A 90 8.36 -50.44 7.32
N LEU A 91 7.95 -50.79 8.54
CA LEU A 91 7.71 -49.83 9.63
C LEU A 91 8.99 -49.11 10.01
N TYR A 92 10.11 -49.83 10.15
CA TYR A 92 11.43 -49.25 10.43
C TYR A 92 11.86 -48.28 9.33
N ILE A 93 11.73 -48.66 8.05
CA ILE A 93 12.03 -47.78 6.90
C ILE A 93 11.09 -46.56 6.90
N LYS A 94 9.82 -46.71 7.26
CA LYS A 94 8.89 -45.57 7.39
C LYS A 94 9.24 -44.65 8.56
N VAL A 95 9.67 -45.20 9.69
CA VAL A 95 10.04 -44.42 10.89
C VAL A 95 11.38 -43.70 10.69
N VAL A 96 12.38 -44.38 10.14
CA VAL A 96 13.69 -43.78 9.82
C VAL A 96 13.60 -42.86 8.61
N GLY A 97 12.79 -43.20 7.61
CA GLY A 97 12.53 -42.37 6.44
C GLY A 97 11.78 -41.08 6.76
N ARG A 98 11.02 -41.04 7.86
CA ARG A 98 10.35 -39.83 8.37
C ARG A 98 11.31 -38.71 8.77
N SER A 99 12.59 -39.04 9.02
CA SER A 99 13.62 -38.05 9.28
C SER A 99 13.93 -37.14 8.08
N ARG A 100 13.40 -37.44 6.88
CA ARG A 100 13.57 -36.64 5.66
C ARG A 100 12.47 -35.59 5.43
N ASP A 101 11.43 -35.54 6.27
CA ASP A 101 10.32 -34.58 6.09
C ASP A 101 10.70 -33.12 6.43
N ASN A 102 11.97 -32.84 6.78
CA ASN A 102 12.49 -31.50 7.09
C ASN A 102 13.36 -30.89 5.97
N GLU A 103 13.41 -31.50 4.78
CA GLU A 103 14.11 -30.93 3.62
C GLU A 103 13.28 -29.78 3.01
N ASP A 104 13.83 -28.58 3.02
CA ASP A 104 13.32 -27.40 2.33
C ASP A 104 13.35 -27.62 0.81
N GLU A 105 12.45 -27.00 0.05
CA GLU A 105 12.42 -27.07 -1.43
C GLU A 105 13.76 -26.69 -2.08
N ARG A 106 14.57 -25.90 -1.37
CA ARG A 106 15.92 -25.48 -1.77
C ARG A 106 17.01 -26.50 -1.43
N ASN A 107 16.64 -27.73 -1.06
CA ASN A 107 17.50 -28.87 -0.78
C ASN A 107 18.45 -28.70 0.43
N PHE A 108 17.95 -28.13 1.53
CA PHE A 108 18.67 -28.11 2.81
C PHE A 108 17.73 -28.49 3.96
N SER A 109 18.28 -29.01 5.05
CA SER A 109 17.52 -29.35 6.25
C SER A 109 17.79 -28.39 7.40
N TYR A 110 16.72 -28.02 8.10
CA TYR A 110 16.82 -27.24 9.34
C TYR A 110 17.30 -28.15 10.49
N SER A 111 18.30 -27.68 11.25
CA SER A 111 18.77 -28.39 12.44
C SER A 111 17.89 -28.09 13.65
N ALA A 112 17.55 -29.12 14.41
CA ALA A 112 16.82 -28.99 15.67
C ALA A 112 17.64 -28.30 16.79
N LYS A 113 18.98 -28.22 16.64
CA LYS A 113 19.88 -27.71 17.69
C LYS A 113 19.87 -26.19 17.84
N GLY A 114 19.37 -25.46 16.84
CA GLY A 114 19.16 -24.00 16.92
C GLY A 114 20.39 -23.14 17.20
N THR A 115 21.61 -23.67 17.03
CA THR A 115 22.89 -23.04 17.44
C THR A 115 23.10 -21.62 16.93
N TYR A 116 22.65 -21.30 15.73
CA TYR A 116 22.80 -19.99 15.08
C TYR A 116 21.48 -19.23 14.92
N GLY A 117 20.36 -19.81 15.39
CA GLY A 117 19.01 -19.29 15.21
C GLY A 117 18.00 -20.36 14.77
N THR A 118 16.73 -20.11 15.08
CA THR A 118 15.60 -21.02 14.86
C THR A 118 14.59 -20.48 13.85
N SER A 119 14.98 -19.46 13.07
CA SER A 119 14.14 -18.83 12.06
C SER A 119 13.81 -19.84 10.96
N ARG A 120 12.55 -19.84 10.51
CA ARG A 120 12.06 -20.61 9.36
C ARG A 120 10.77 -19.97 8.85
N ILE A 121 10.26 -20.44 7.71
CA ILE A 121 8.93 -20.06 7.23
C ILE A 121 7.88 -20.58 8.24
N ALA A 122 6.92 -19.73 8.58
CA ALA A 122 5.83 -20.05 9.48
C ALA A 122 4.85 -21.03 8.82
N THR A 123 4.32 -21.98 9.59
CA THR A 123 3.28 -22.91 9.11
C THR A 123 1.89 -22.28 9.24
N GLU A 124 0.92 -22.77 8.45
CA GLU A 124 -0.47 -22.29 8.51
C GLU A 124 -1.08 -22.41 9.91
N GLU A 125 -0.71 -23.45 10.67
CA GLU A 125 -1.15 -23.62 12.06
C GLU A 125 -0.58 -22.56 13.01
N GLU A 126 0.65 -22.07 12.76
CA GLU A 126 1.26 -21.03 13.59
C GLU A 126 0.55 -19.68 13.41
N TYR A 127 0.24 -19.30 12.16
CA TYR A 127 -0.34 -17.98 11.88
C TYR A 127 -1.87 -17.92 11.93
N LYS A 128 -2.58 -19.05 11.96
CA LYS A 128 -4.02 -19.10 12.29
C LYS A 128 -4.37 -18.52 13.67
N ASN A 129 -3.40 -18.44 14.58
CA ASN A 129 -3.62 -17.90 15.92
C ASN A 129 -3.82 -16.38 15.95
N TYR A 130 -3.36 -15.67 14.92
CA TYR A 130 -3.41 -14.21 14.86
C TYR A 130 -3.86 -13.64 13.50
N LEU A 131 -4.01 -14.48 12.47
CA LEU A 131 -4.59 -14.13 11.18
C LEU A 131 -5.82 -14.98 10.89
N SER A 132 -6.78 -14.40 10.18
CA SER A 132 -7.97 -15.10 9.69
C SER A 132 -7.71 -15.70 8.31
N ILE A 133 -8.08 -16.97 8.13
CA ILE A 133 -7.96 -17.70 6.86
C ILE A 133 -9.35 -18.14 6.41
N THR A 134 -9.76 -17.65 5.24
CA THR A 134 -11.11 -17.86 4.69
C THR A 134 -11.04 -18.37 3.25
N ASP A 135 -12.12 -19.00 2.76
CA ASP A 135 -12.14 -19.51 1.39
C ASP A 135 -12.41 -18.39 0.37
N SER A 136 -13.03 -17.28 0.82
CA SER A 136 -13.41 -16.16 -0.03
C SER A 136 -13.33 -14.83 0.70
N ALA A 137 -13.04 -13.76 -0.04
CA ALA A 137 -13.05 -12.39 0.48
C ALA A 137 -14.43 -11.93 0.98
N LEU A 138 -15.52 -12.62 0.63
CA LEU A 138 -16.86 -12.36 1.19
C LEU A 138 -17.01 -12.86 2.64
N GLU A 139 -16.10 -13.70 3.11
CA GLU A 139 -16.14 -14.26 4.47
C GLU A 139 -15.30 -13.45 5.47
N THR A 140 -14.61 -12.40 5.01
CA THR A 140 -13.78 -11.54 5.86
C THR A 140 -14.12 -10.07 5.66
N ASP A 141 -14.19 -9.34 6.76
CA ASP A 141 -14.22 -7.88 6.83
C ASP A 141 -12.86 -7.29 7.25
N GLY A 142 -11.85 -8.15 7.44
CA GLY A 142 -10.50 -7.79 7.85
C GLY A 142 -9.63 -7.21 6.73
N ILE A 143 -8.44 -6.75 7.07
CA ILE A 143 -7.47 -6.26 6.06
C ILE A 143 -6.89 -7.48 5.33
N ILE A 144 -7.19 -7.63 4.05
CA ILE A 144 -6.63 -8.72 3.23
C ILE A 144 -5.14 -8.46 3.00
N LEU A 145 -4.31 -9.43 3.38
CA LEU A 145 -2.87 -9.39 3.13
C LEU A 145 -2.54 -10.11 1.83
N GLY A 146 -3.15 -11.27 1.58
CA GLY A 146 -2.94 -12.06 0.37
C GLY A 146 -3.66 -13.39 0.44
N THR A 147 -3.08 -14.44 -0.14
CA THR A 147 -3.58 -15.80 -0.02
C THR A 147 -2.51 -16.78 0.45
N THR A 148 -2.94 -17.90 1.04
CA THR A 148 -2.07 -19.05 1.22
C THR A 148 -1.61 -19.60 -0.13
N MET A 149 -0.61 -20.49 -0.13
CA MET A 149 -0.13 -21.13 -1.35
C MET A 149 -1.23 -21.93 -2.08
N ASP A 150 -2.23 -22.41 -1.33
CA ASP A 150 -3.42 -23.13 -1.80
C ASP A 150 -4.58 -22.22 -2.22
N GLY A 151 -4.43 -20.89 -2.09
CA GLY A 151 -5.40 -19.90 -2.58
C GLY A 151 -6.49 -19.47 -1.58
N LYS A 152 -6.35 -19.77 -0.29
CA LYS A 152 -7.26 -19.25 0.75
C LYS A 152 -6.88 -17.83 1.14
N VAL A 153 -7.86 -16.95 1.37
CA VAL A 153 -7.64 -15.54 1.70
C VAL A 153 -7.12 -15.43 3.14
N VAL A 154 -6.00 -14.70 3.30
CA VAL A 154 -5.39 -14.40 4.59
C VAL A 154 -5.62 -12.93 4.91
N SER A 155 -6.17 -12.65 6.09
CA SER A 155 -6.52 -11.29 6.51
C SER A 155 -6.22 -11.02 7.98
N ILE A 156 -5.97 -9.75 8.31
CA ILE A 156 -5.89 -9.27 9.70
C ILE A 156 -7.32 -9.14 10.22
N PRO A 157 -7.72 -9.89 11.26
CA PRO A 157 -9.05 -9.79 11.83
C PRO A 157 -9.25 -8.43 12.51
N ARG A 158 -10.50 -7.96 12.59
CA ARG A 158 -10.83 -6.61 13.09
C ARG A 158 -10.46 -6.40 14.56
N ASP A 159 -10.56 -7.46 15.35
CA ASP A 159 -10.25 -7.56 16.79
C ASP A 159 -8.78 -7.94 17.06
N SER A 160 -7.93 -7.88 16.04
CA SER A 160 -6.49 -8.13 16.18
C SER A 160 -5.87 -7.26 17.29
N PRO A 161 -5.04 -7.84 18.18
CA PRO A 161 -4.32 -7.09 19.21
C PRO A 161 -3.14 -6.27 18.64
N TYR A 162 -2.77 -6.51 17.39
CA TYR A 162 -1.73 -5.77 16.69
C TYR A 162 -2.22 -4.39 16.26
N ASN A 163 -1.29 -3.47 16.03
CA ASN A 163 -1.62 -2.19 15.43
C ASN A 163 -2.11 -2.38 13.98
N ARG A 164 -2.84 -1.39 13.49
CA ARG A 164 -3.44 -1.38 12.15
C ARG A 164 -2.53 -0.72 11.11
N ASN A 165 -1.28 -0.46 11.47
CA ASN A 165 -0.33 0.19 10.59
C ASN A 165 0.40 -0.87 9.76
N LEU A 166 0.45 -0.63 8.45
CA LEU A 166 1.07 -1.54 7.50
C LEU A 166 2.21 -0.82 6.79
N PHE A 167 3.37 -1.47 6.73
CA PHE A 167 4.46 -1.05 5.85
C PHE A 167 4.54 -2.00 4.66
N ILE A 168 4.58 -1.46 3.44
CA ILE A 168 4.64 -2.25 2.21
C ILE A 168 5.81 -1.75 1.36
N ALA A 169 6.74 -2.63 1.05
CA ALA A 169 7.81 -2.37 0.11
C ALA A 169 7.64 -3.21 -1.16
N GLY A 170 7.71 -2.55 -2.32
CA GLY A 170 7.60 -3.23 -3.60
C GLY A 170 8.03 -2.34 -4.76
N SER A 171 8.90 -2.84 -5.63
CA SER A 171 9.34 -2.13 -6.83
C SER A 171 8.18 -1.82 -7.79
N GLN A 172 8.41 -0.98 -8.79
CA GLN A 172 7.42 -0.72 -9.82
C GLN A 172 6.99 -2.03 -10.52
N GLY A 173 5.68 -2.23 -10.70
CA GLY A 173 5.15 -3.47 -11.28
C GLY A 173 5.04 -4.65 -10.31
N SER A 174 5.37 -4.49 -9.03
CA SER A 174 5.24 -5.53 -7.98
C SER A 174 3.80 -5.81 -7.52
N PHE A 175 2.79 -5.27 -8.20
CA PHE A 175 1.35 -5.40 -7.87
C PHE A 175 0.90 -4.66 -6.59
N LYS A 176 1.66 -3.69 -6.08
CA LYS A 176 1.25 -2.81 -4.95
C LYS A 176 -0.20 -2.31 -5.05
N SER A 177 -0.51 -1.57 -6.11
CA SER A 177 -1.84 -0.97 -6.29
C SER A 177 -2.91 -2.00 -6.70
N ILE A 178 -2.51 -3.15 -7.28
CA ILE A 178 -3.43 -4.22 -7.73
C ILE A 178 -3.83 -5.15 -6.57
N ALA A 179 -2.88 -5.52 -5.72
CA ALA A 179 -3.06 -6.51 -4.66
C ALA A 179 -3.28 -5.89 -3.29
N ILE A 180 -2.78 -4.67 -3.04
CA ILE A 180 -2.89 -4.03 -1.72
C ILE A 180 -3.84 -2.83 -1.77
N SER A 181 -3.51 -1.74 -2.47
CA SER A 181 -4.28 -0.48 -2.35
C SER A 181 -5.76 -0.64 -2.70
N ARG A 182 -6.08 -1.30 -3.82
CA ARG A 182 -7.48 -1.54 -4.22
C ARG A 182 -8.23 -2.45 -3.25
N ASN A 183 -7.60 -3.51 -2.75
CA ASN A 183 -8.24 -4.37 -1.75
C ASN A 183 -8.43 -3.65 -0.42
N MET A 184 -7.47 -2.82 -0.02
CA MET A 184 -7.59 -1.99 1.17
C MET A 184 -8.79 -1.05 1.07
N ILE A 185 -8.94 -0.34 -0.06
CA ILE A 185 -10.11 0.52 -0.33
C ILE A 185 -11.41 -0.28 -0.25
N ILE A 186 -11.50 -1.43 -0.94
CA ILE A 186 -12.71 -2.27 -0.93
C ILE A 186 -13.05 -2.71 0.51
N GLN A 187 -12.05 -3.11 1.28
CA GLN A 187 -12.22 -3.57 2.66
C GLN A 187 -12.62 -2.43 3.61
N CYS A 188 -12.08 -1.21 3.43
CA CYS A 188 -12.57 -0.02 4.13
C CYS A 188 -14.05 0.25 3.83
N VAL A 189 -14.46 0.11 2.57
CA VAL A 189 -15.86 0.29 2.17
C VAL A 189 -16.79 -0.75 2.79
N ILE A 190 -16.37 -2.01 2.85
CA ILE A 190 -17.13 -3.09 3.52
C ILE A 190 -17.32 -2.76 5.01
N ARG A 191 -16.29 -2.24 5.69
CA ARG A 191 -16.37 -1.82 7.09
C ARG A 191 -17.08 -0.48 7.30
N GLY A 192 -17.31 0.28 6.23
CA GLY A 192 -17.89 1.62 6.30
C GLY A 192 -16.93 2.66 6.90
N GLU A 193 -15.63 2.49 6.68
CA GLU A 193 -14.56 3.37 7.15
C GLU A 193 -14.21 4.42 6.11
N SER A 194 -13.71 5.57 6.57
CA SER A 194 -13.21 6.65 5.72
C SER A 194 -11.74 6.43 5.36
N PHE A 195 -11.28 7.03 4.27
CA PHE A 195 -9.88 6.93 3.90
C PHE A 195 -9.38 8.11 3.07
N CYS A 196 -8.09 8.41 3.19
CA CYS A 196 -7.35 9.33 2.34
C CYS A 196 -6.28 8.54 1.60
N VAL A 197 -6.29 8.59 0.27
CA VAL A 197 -5.38 7.82 -0.61
C VAL A 197 -4.52 8.77 -1.40
N THR A 198 -3.21 8.56 -1.40
CA THR A 198 -2.33 9.19 -2.39
C THR A 198 -2.27 8.33 -3.64
N ASP A 199 -2.62 8.90 -4.80
CA ASP A 199 -2.75 8.20 -6.07
C ASP A 199 -2.05 9.01 -7.18
N PRO A 200 -0.71 8.90 -7.32
CA PRO A 200 0.04 9.66 -8.32
C PRO A 200 -0.52 9.52 -9.74
N LYS A 201 -1.00 8.33 -10.10
CA LYS A 201 -1.46 8.02 -11.46
C LYS A 201 -2.95 8.26 -11.69
N GLY A 202 -3.74 8.47 -10.64
CA GLY A 202 -5.20 8.58 -10.73
C GLY A 202 -5.93 7.28 -11.05
N GLU A 203 -5.24 6.14 -11.04
CA GLU A 203 -5.84 4.84 -11.38
C GLU A 203 -6.74 4.31 -10.26
N LEU A 204 -6.37 4.56 -8.99
CA LEU A 204 -7.17 4.13 -7.84
C LEU A 204 -8.46 4.95 -7.78
N CYS A 205 -8.35 6.26 -7.95
CA CYS A 205 -9.50 7.15 -8.10
C CYS A 205 -10.38 6.65 -9.26
N GLY A 206 -9.78 6.46 -10.43
CA GLY A 206 -10.50 6.07 -11.64
C GLY A 206 -11.34 4.81 -11.52
N ASP A 207 -10.82 3.79 -10.83
CA ASP A 207 -11.51 2.51 -10.65
C ASP A 207 -12.53 2.51 -9.50
N MET A 208 -12.36 3.38 -8.50
CA MET A 208 -13.06 3.29 -7.21
C MET A 208 -14.16 4.32 -7.03
N VAL A 209 -14.09 5.49 -7.66
CA VAL A 209 -15.02 6.61 -7.37
C VAL A 209 -16.48 6.23 -7.59
N TYR A 210 -16.80 5.56 -8.71
CA TYR A 210 -18.16 5.08 -8.97
C TYR A 210 -18.66 4.16 -7.84
N TYR A 211 -17.80 3.23 -7.41
CA TYR A 211 -18.12 2.30 -6.33
C TYR A 211 -18.32 3.04 -5.00
N LEU A 212 -17.52 4.05 -4.69
CA LEU A 212 -17.68 4.83 -3.47
C LEU A 212 -19.01 5.58 -3.42
N TYR A 213 -19.35 6.30 -4.49
CA TYR A 213 -20.64 6.99 -4.57
C TYR A 213 -21.81 6.05 -4.40
N SER A 214 -21.76 4.89 -5.07
CA SER A 214 -22.82 3.89 -4.98
C SER A 214 -23.01 3.27 -3.59
N GLN A 215 -21.99 3.40 -2.72
CA GLN A 215 -22.00 2.96 -1.32
C GLN A 215 -22.30 4.12 -0.34
N GLY A 216 -22.64 5.31 -0.88
CA GLY A 216 -23.01 6.48 -0.10
C GLY A 216 -21.83 7.24 0.52
N TYR A 217 -20.65 7.18 -0.08
CA TYR A 217 -19.49 7.97 0.35
C TYR A 217 -19.53 9.39 -0.20
N GLU A 218 -19.06 10.34 0.59
CA GLU A 218 -18.60 11.63 0.05
C GLU A 218 -17.20 11.45 -0.52
N VAL A 219 -16.94 11.96 -1.73
CA VAL A 219 -15.64 11.81 -2.38
C VAL A 219 -15.04 13.18 -2.68
N GLY A 220 -13.84 13.43 -2.15
CA GLY A 220 -13.02 14.60 -2.48
C GLY A 220 -11.89 14.21 -3.43
N LEU A 221 -11.76 14.95 -4.54
CA LEU A 221 -10.71 14.76 -5.53
C LEU A 221 -9.72 15.93 -5.47
N TRP A 222 -8.58 15.72 -4.83
CA TRP A 222 -7.47 16.68 -4.81
C TRP A 222 -6.48 16.37 -5.93
N ASN A 223 -6.57 17.09 -7.05
CA ASN A 223 -5.88 16.76 -8.30
C ASN A 223 -4.83 17.80 -8.69
N LEU A 224 -3.57 17.57 -8.32
CA LEU A 224 -2.46 18.45 -8.70
C LEU A 224 -1.88 18.16 -10.08
N SER A 225 -2.19 16.98 -10.66
CA SER A 225 -1.80 16.62 -12.03
C SER A 225 -2.59 17.43 -13.05
N ASN A 226 -3.91 17.53 -12.88
CA ASN A 226 -4.78 18.43 -13.64
C ASN A 226 -5.62 19.28 -12.70
N ARG A 227 -5.08 20.45 -12.36
CA ARG A 227 -5.61 21.39 -11.35
C ARG A 227 -7.01 21.90 -11.66
N TRP A 228 -7.33 22.08 -12.94
CA TRP A 228 -8.68 22.46 -13.41
C TRP A 228 -9.74 21.37 -13.22
N ASN A 229 -9.34 20.17 -12.81
CA ASN A 229 -10.22 19.04 -12.51
C ASN A 229 -10.13 18.63 -11.03
N SER A 230 -9.61 19.51 -10.17
CA SER A 230 -9.55 19.30 -8.73
C SER A 230 -10.75 19.90 -8.03
N ASP A 231 -11.24 19.24 -6.98
CA ASP A 231 -12.07 19.91 -5.99
C ASP A 231 -11.28 20.98 -5.25
N GLY A 232 -12.02 21.98 -4.78
CA GLY A 232 -11.48 23.03 -3.93
C GLY A 232 -11.26 22.57 -2.49
N TRP A 233 -10.14 22.97 -1.91
CA TRP A 233 -9.84 22.91 -0.49
C TRP A 233 -9.24 24.23 -0.04
N ASP A 234 -10.00 25.03 0.71
CA ASP A 234 -9.56 26.30 1.24
C ASP A 234 -8.70 26.08 2.49
N ILE A 235 -7.41 26.35 2.35
CA ILE A 235 -6.39 26.15 3.38
C ILE A 235 -6.70 27.02 4.61
N LEU A 236 -7.15 28.26 4.42
CA LEU A 236 -7.35 29.20 5.51
C LEU A 236 -8.71 29.00 6.20
N GLN A 237 -9.70 28.47 5.48
CA GLN A 237 -11.00 28.14 6.09
C GLN A 237 -10.91 27.01 7.13
N GLU A 238 -9.83 26.22 7.13
CA GLU A 238 -9.56 25.25 8.20
C GLU A 238 -9.24 25.90 9.56
N ILE A 239 -8.97 27.22 9.56
CA ILE A 239 -8.72 28.07 10.73
C ILE A 239 -9.99 28.86 11.02
N SER A 240 -10.91 28.28 11.80
CA SER A 240 -12.23 28.83 12.04
C SER A 240 -12.42 29.47 13.42
N GLY A 241 -11.41 29.39 14.31
CA GLY A 241 -11.45 29.96 15.66
C GLY A 241 -10.08 30.24 16.27
N GLU A 242 -10.05 30.92 17.42
CA GLU A 242 -8.81 31.33 18.11
C GLU A 242 -7.92 30.15 18.52
N GLU A 243 -8.52 29.03 18.94
CA GLU A 243 -7.79 27.78 19.28
C GLU A 243 -7.12 27.15 18.06
N GLU A 244 -7.60 27.45 16.85
CA GLU A 244 -7.06 26.90 15.60
C GLU A 244 -5.97 27.77 14.98
N LEU A 245 -5.64 28.92 15.61
CA LEU A 245 -4.52 29.78 15.17
C LEU A 245 -3.17 29.04 15.23
N GLU A 246 -3.04 28.02 16.08
CA GLU A 246 -1.86 27.14 16.12
C GLU A 246 -1.67 26.36 14.81
N TYR A 247 -2.72 26.14 14.02
CA TYR A 247 -2.60 25.48 12.72
C TYR A 247 -1.86 26.35 11.70
N VAL A 248 -1.80 27.67 11.90
CA VAL A 248 -0.99 28.56 11.06
C VAL A 248 0.48 28.15 11.12
N ASP A 249 0.99 27.75 12.28
CA ASP A 249 2.38 27.33 12.44
C ASP A 249 2.66 26.08 11.62
N ILE A 250 1.74 25.13 11.66
CA ILE A 250 1.84 23.88 10.92
C ILE A 250 1.77 24.13 9.42
N ILE A 251 0.87 25.01 8.97
CA ILE A 251 0.74 25.39 7.56
C ILE A 251 2.04 26.04 7.08
N CYS A 252 2.54 27.05 7.80
CA CYS A 252 3.74 27.78 7.42
C CYS A 252 4.97 26.86 7.43
N HIS A 253 5.15 26.08 8.51
CA HIS A 253 6.27 25.15 8.64
C HIS A 253 6.26 24.10 7.52
N THR A 254 5.11 23.49 7.23
CA THR A 254 4.99 22.47 6.18
C THR A 254 5.33 23.04 4.80
N ILE A 255 4.89 24.28 4.51
CA ILE A 255 5.18 24.99 3.26
C ILE A 255 6.68 25.25 3.12
N ILE A 256 7.31 25.83 4.15
CA ILE A 256 8.74 26.15 4.13
C ILE A 256 9.57 24.87 4.04
N GLN A 257 9.31 23.87 4.88
CA GLN A 257 10.04 22.59 4.88
C GLN A 257 10.01 21.89 3.52
N ASN A 258 8.88 21.90 2.82
CA ASN A 258 8.72 21.22 1.53
C ASN A 258 9.19 22.04 0.31
N THR A 259 9.48 23.32 0.48
CA THR A 259 10.05 24.19 -0.56
C THR A 259 11.55 24.43 -0.38
N THR A 260 12.08 24.07 0.78
CA THR A 260 13.49 24.14 1.11
C THR A 260 14.32 23.20 0.24
N SER A 261 15.40 23.73 -0.35
CA SER A 261 16.43 22.90 -1.00
C SER A 261 17.38 22.32 0.04
N ILE A 262 17.96 21.14 -0.23
CA ILE A 262 18.84 20.39 0.69
C ILE A 262 20.06 21.22 1.16
N ASN A 263 20.42 22.29 0.43
CA ASN A 263 21.57 23.15 0.72
C ASN A 263 21.20 24.55 1.23
N SER A 264 19.94 24.83 1.57
CA SER A 264 19.57 26.13 2.14
C SER A 264 20.10 26.28 3.57
N GLU A 265 20.57 27.46 3.94
CA GLU A 265 20.92 27.74 5.34
C GLU A 265 19.65 27.81 6.19
N ALA A 266 19.60 27.01 7.26
CA ALA A 266 18.44 26.92 8.17
C ALA A 266 17.97 28.30 8.69
N PHE A 267 18.91 29.22 8.90
CA PHE A 267 18.63 30.57 9.38
C PHE A 267 17.70 31.38 8.45
N PHE A 268 17.85 31.27 7.12
CA PHE A 268 16.96 31.98 6.20
C PHE A 268 15.56 31.36 6.16
N ASN A 269 15.46 30.04 6.34
CA ASN A 269 14.18 29.33 6.41
C ASN A 269 13.35 29.82 7.61
N ASP A 270 13.98 30.01 8.77
CA ASP A 270 13.30 30.47 9.98
C ASP A 270 12.74 31.90 9.81
N ILE A 271 13.49 32.79 9.16
CA ILE A 271 13.03 34.18 8.91
C ILE A 271 11.84 34.20 7.93
N GLU A 272 11.92 33.41 6.86
CA GLU A 272 10.85 33.29 5.86
C GLU A 272 9.58 32.67 6.45
N GLU A 273 9.71 31.68 7.34
CA GLU A 273 8.60 31.06 8.05
C GLU A 273 7.88 32.06 8.97
N VAL A 274 8.64 32.85 9.74
CA VAL A 274 8.08 33.89 10.63
C VAL A 274 7.36 34.98 9.82
N LEU A 275 7.92 35.38 8.66
CA LEU A 275 7.26 36.33 7.76
C LEU A 275 5.95 35.77 7.21
N LEU A 276 5.97 34.52 6.73
CA LEU A 276 4.77 33.84 6.23
C LEU A 276 3.69 33.74 7.30
N LYS A 277 4.07 33.35 8.53
CA LYS A 277 3.18 33.30 9.69
C LYS A 277 2.52 34.66 9.94
N ALA A 278 3.31 35.75 9.93
CA ALA A 278 2.77 37.09 10.12
C ALA A 278 1.74 37.47 9.05
N LEU A 279 2.02 37.16 7.77
CA LEU A 279 1.10 37.44 6.65
C LEU A 279 -0.19 36.63 6.75
N VAL A 280 -0.10 35.32 7.00
CA VAL A 280 -1.28 34.45 7.14
C VAL A 280 -2.12 34.88 8.33
N LEU A 281 -1.50 35.17 9.48
CA LEU A 281 -2.22 35.68 10.66
C LEU A 281 -2.92 37.00 10.34
N TYR A 282 -2.27 37.92 9.63
CA TYR A 282 -2.88 39.20 9.23
C TYR A 282 -4.14 38.97 8.38
N VAL A 283 -4.07 38.08 7.39
CA VAL A 283 -5.21 37.75 6.54
C VAL A 283 -6.36 37.18 7.36
N VAL A 284 -6.11 36.20 8.23
CA VAL A 284 -7.16 35.52 9.00
C VAL A 284 -7.77 36.40 10.09
N THR A 285 -7.00 37.31 10.70
CA THR A 285 -7.45 38.06 11.90
C THR A 285 -7.84 39.52 11.64
N VAL A 286 -7.35 40.14 10.56
CA VAL A 286 -7.55 41.57 10.29
C VAL A 286 -8.40 41.82 9.05
N MET A 287 -8.20 41.03 7.98
CA MET A 287 -8.91 41.24 6.72
C MET A 287 -10.37 40.76 6.80
N PRO A 288 -11.26 41.31 5.95
CA PRO A 288 -12.61 40.80 5.75
C PRO A 288 -12.62 39.33 5.32
N GLN A 289 -13.66 38.59 5.72
CA GLN A 289 -13.77 37.14 5.51
C GLN A 289 -13.73 36.76 4.01
N GLU A 290 -14.18 37.65 3.12
CA GLU A 290 -14.14 37.43 1.67
C GLU A 290 -12.70 37.35 1.12
N LEU A 291 -11.74 37.93 1.83
CA LEU A 291 -10.33 37.97 1.47
C LEU A 291 -9.49 36.91 2.19
N HIS A 292 -10.11 36.00 2.96
CA HIS A 292 -9.44 34.92 3.70
C HIS A 292 -8.96 33.80 2.78
N GLN A 293 -8.08 34.15 1.84
CA GLN A 293 -7.46 33.21 0.92
C GLN A 293 -5.94 33.25 1.05
N PHE A 294 -5.30 32.11 0.87
CA PHE A 294 -3.85 32.04 0.90
C PHE A 294 -3.19 32.89 -0.21
N SER A 295 -3.87 33.02 -1.35
CA SER A 295 -3.49 33.92 -2.45
C SER A 295 -3.39 35.38 -2.01
N THR A 296 -4.24 35.84 -1.08
CA THR A 296 -4.21 37.20 -0.53
C THR A 296 -2.90 37.47 0.21
N ALA A 297 -2.46 36.52 1.05
CA ALA A 297 -1.18 36.63 1.76
C ALA A 297 -0.01 36.71 0.78
N TYR A 298 -0.07 35.96 -0.32
CA TYR A 298 0.93 36.01 -1.39
C TYR A 298 0.89 37.32 -2.19
N ASN A 299 -0.31 37.83 -2.51
CA ASN A 299 -0.46 39.12 -3.21
C ASN A 299 0.06 40.28 -2.37
N MET A 300 -0.17 40.26 -1.05
CA MET A 300 0.42 41.24 -0.12
C MET A 300 1.95 41.24 -0.19
N LEU A 301 2.57 40.07 -0.31
CA LEU A 301 4.03 39.96 -0.45
C LEU A 301 4.55 40.54 -1.78
N LEU A 302 3.76 40.47 -2.86
CA LEU A 302 4.15 40.94 -4.19
C LEU A 302 3.87 42.44 -4.43
N GLN A 303 2.75 42.95 -3.91
CA GLN A 303 2.26 44.29 -4.21
C GLN A 303 2.75 45.34 -3.20
N GLU A 304 3.04 44.93 -1.96
CA GLU A 304 3.43 45.87 -0.90
C GLU A 304 4.94 46.00 -0.78
N SER A 305 5.41 47.23 -0.60
CA SER A 305 6.81 47.47 -0.23
C SER A 305 7.06 47.07 1.23
N ALA A 306 8.32 46.78 1.58
CA ALA A 306 8.70 46.48 2.97
C ALA A 306 8.30 47.58 3.96
N ALA A 307 8.33 48.86 3.53
CA ALA A 307 7.90 49.99 4.33
C ALA A 307 6.37 50.02 4.54
N SER A 308 5.60 49.63 3.51
CA SER A 308 4.14 49.52 3.61
C SER A 308 3.74 48.37 4.55
N LEU A 309 4.41 47.22 4.46
CA LEU A 309 4.23 46.11 5.39
C LEU A 309 4.54 46.55 6.83
N ASP A 310 5.69 47.23 7.05
CA ASP A 310 6.04 47.78 8.36
C ASP A 310 4.91 48.69 8.91
N ALA A 311 4.37 49.60 8.10
CA ALA A 311 3.26 50.47 8.51
C ALA A 311 1.99 49.69 8.88
N LYS A 312 1.58 48.69 8.07
CA LYS A 312 0.39 47.88 8.33
C LYS A 312 0.51 47.06 9.62
N PHE A 313 1.65 46.40 9.83
CA PHE A 313 1.86 45.56 11.01
C PHE A 313 2.07 46.37 12.29
N PHE A 314 2.72 47.54 12.21
CA PHE A 314 2.91 48.40 13.39
C PHE A 314 1.66 49.18 13.80
N ALA A 315 0.67 49.33 12.92
CA ALA A 315 -0.64 49.88 13.25
C ALA A 315 -1.46 48.96 14.18
N LEU A 316 -1.21 47.64 14.16
CA LEU A 316 -1.91 46.67 15.01
C LEU A 316 -1.48 46.79 16.48
N PRO A 317 -2.31 46.42 17.47
CA PRO A 317 -1.91 46.38 18.88
C PRO A 317 -0.67 45.49 19.13
N VAL A 318 0.17 45.84 20.10
CA VAL A 318 1.38 45.07 20.45
C VAL A 318 1.06 43.62 20.88
N THR A 319 -0.13 43.41 21.43
CA THR A 319 -0.64 42.08 21.83
C THR A 319 -1.17 41.23 20.67
N HIS A 320 -1.30 41.80 19.46
CA HIS A 320 -1.87 41.11 18.32
C HIS A 320 -0.90 40.04 17.76
N PRO A 321 -1.34 38.79 17.51
CA PRO A 321 -0.45 37.69 17.14
C PRO A 321 0.31 37.95 15.84
N ALA A 322 -0.35 38.52 14.82
CA ALA A 322 0.31 38.90 13.56
C ALA A 322 1.45 39.91 13.76
N ARG A 323 1.29 40.89 14.68
CA ARG A 323 2.33 41.88 14.99
C ARG A 323 3.47 41.25 15.78
N GLN A 324 3.19 40.30 16.68
CA GLN A 324 4.23 39.59 17.43
C GLN A 324 5.17 38.82 16.49
N SER A 325 4.62 38.05 15.55
CA SER A 325 5.42 37.36 14.52
C SER A 325 6.18 38.36 13.64
N TYR A 326 5.54 39.45 13.22
CA TYR A 326 6.20 40.47 12.40
C TYR A 326 7.34 41.21 13.13
N ASN A 327 7.19 41.46 14.43
CA ASN A 327 8.25 42.04 15.25
C ASN A 327 9.48 41.14 15.30
N LEU A 328 9.30 39.82 15.38
CA LEU A 328 10.40 38.85 15.35
C LEU A 328 11.11 38.87 13.99
N PHE A 329 10.37 38.92 12.89
CA PHE A 329 10.92 39.16 11.55
C PHE A 329 11.74 40.45 11.48
N CYS A 330 11.26 41.52 12.11
CA CYS A 330 11.95 42.82 12.15
C CYS A 330 13.26 42.83 12.95
N GLN A 331 13.54 41.82 13.77
CA GLN A 331 14.80 41.74 14.52
C GLN A 331 16.03 41.50 13.63
N SER A 332 15.82 41.06 12.38
CA SER A 332 16.88 40.86 11.38
C SER A 332 16.75 41.84 10.20
N PRO A 333 16.95 43.16 10.41
CA PRO A 333 16.69 44.19 9.39
C PRO A 333 17.55 44.03 8.13
N GLN A 334 18.79 43.53 8.27
CA GLN A 334 19.71 43.32 7.15
C GLN A 334 19.23 42.25 6.16
N ASN A 335 18.38 41.32 6.61
CA ASN A 335 17.93 40.17 5.84
C ASN A 335 16.47 40.28 5.37
N LYS A 336 15.76 41.37 5.71
CA LYS A 336 14.34 41.57 5.34
C LYS A 336 14.11 41.44 3.84
N GLY A 337 14.92 42.14 3.03
CA GLY A 337 14.78 42.11 1.57
C GLY A 337 15.02 40.72 0.98
N ASN A 338 16.05 40.01 1.47
CA ASN A 338 16.35 38.65 1.04
C ASN A 338 15.24 37.66 1.40
N ALA A 339 14.69 37.76 2.62
CA ALA A 339 13.58 36.91 3.06
C ALA A 339 12.27 37.17 2.30
N ILE A 340 11.96 38.43 1.97
CA ILE A 340 10.78 38.76 1.14
C ILE A 340 10.93 38.13 -0.26
N LEU A 341 12.09 38.28 -0.89
CA LEU A 341 12.37 37.71 -2.21
C LEU A 341 12.40 36.17 -2.18
N GLY A 342 13.02 35.58 -1.16
CA GLY A 342 13.09 34.13 -0.97
C GLY A 342 11.72 33.51 -0.73
N LEU A 343 10.91 34.08 0.16
CA LEU A 343 9.53 33.67 0.37
C LEU A 343 8.68 33.84 -0.90
N GLY A 344 8.86 34.94 -1.63
CA GLY A 344 8.16 35.19 -2.89
C GLY A 344 8.46 34.14 -3.97
N SER A 345 9.70 33.64 -4.00
CA SER A 345 10.13 32.55 -4.89
C SER A 345 9.47 31.21 -4.51
N ARG A 346 9.41 30.88 -3.22
CA ARG A 346 8.78 29.64 -2.72
C ARG A 346 7.29 29.59 -2.99
N LEU A 347 6.60 30.71 -2.79
CA LEU A 347 5.15 30.81 -2.94
C LEU A 347 4.70 31.07 -4.38
N LYS A 348 5.63 31.06 -5.35
CA LYS A 348 5.34 31.31 -6.77
C LYS A 348 4.25 30.42 -7.35
N ILE A 349 4.03 29.22 -6.80
CA ILE A 349 2.96 28.31 -7.25
C ILE A 349 1.56 28.94 -7.12
N PHE A 350 1.38 29.87 -6.18
CA PHE A 350 0.11 30.59 -5.99
C PHE A 350 -0.11 31.69 -7.03
N GLN A 351 0.80 31.88 -8.00
CA GLN A 351 0.54 32.70 -9.20
C GLN A 351 -0.40 31.98 -10.17
N ASP A 352 -0.40 30.64 -10.22
CA ASP A 352 -1.26 29.86 -11.10
C ASP A 352 -2.74 30.04 -10.69
N GLU A 353 -3.56 30.51 -11.61
CA GLU A 353 -4.99 30.74 -11.37
C GLU A 353 -5.72 29.48 -10.91
N ALA A 354 -5.35 28.31 -11.44
CA ALA A 354 -5.96 27.04 -11.03
C ALA A 354 -5.64 26.71 -9.56
N ILE A 355 -4.41 27.03 -9.10
CA ILE A 355 -4.04 26.87 -7.69
C ILE A 355 -4.84 27.86 -6.84
N LYS A 356 -4.89 29.15 -7.21
CA LYS A 356 -5.64 30.17 -6.46
C LYS A 356 -7.08 29.75 -6.24
N ARG A 357 -7.76 29.29 -7.30
CA ARG A 357 -9.16 28.84 -7.23
C ARG A 357 -9.29 27.55 -6.41
N MET A 358 -8.51 26.51 -6.68
CA MET A 358 -8.63 25.27 -5.91
C MET A 358 -8.29 25.46 -4.42
N THR A 359 -7.48 26.45 -4.05
CA THR A 359 -7.20 26.78 -2.64
C THR A 359 -8.11 27.86 -2.03
N GLY A 360 -9.13 28.33 -2.75
CA GLY A 360 -10.03 29.40 -2.32
C GLY A 360 -11.52 29.04 -2.34
N TYR A 361 -11.84 27.78 -2.65
CA TYR A 361 -13.18 27.21 -2.55
C TYR A 361 -13.12 25.99 -1.63
N GLN A 362 -14.09 25.86 -0.72
CA GLN A 362 -14.14 24.74 0.22
C GLN A 362 -15.19 23.71 -0.21
N GLN A 363 -14.74 22.70 -0.95
CA GLN A 363 -15.54 21.52 -1.33
C GLN A 363 -15.08 20.27 -0.55
N ILE A 364 -13.77 20.16 -0.30
CA ILE A 364 -13.20 19.12 0.54
C ILE A 364 -13.24 19.60 1.99
N ASN A 365 -13.84 18.81 2.89
CA ASN A 365 -13.80 19.06 4.32
C ASN A 365 -13.11 17.88 5.02
N LEU A 366 -12.01 18.18 5.69
CA LEU A 366 -11.13 17.17 6.30
C LEU A 366 -11.73 16.54 7.56
N GLU A 367 -12.40 17.34 8.38
CA GLU A 367 -13.03 16.88 9.62
C GLU A 367 -14.16 15.87 9.35
N ARG A 368 -14.88 16.03 8.23
CA ARG A 368 -15.96 15.12 7.82
C ARG A 368 -15.50 13.67 7.67
N MET A 369 -14.22 13.41 7.39
CA MET A 369 -13.70 12.04 7.32
C MET A 369 -13.88 11.27 8.64
N ALA A 370 -13.78 11.96 9.77
CA ALA A 370 -13.95 11.36 11.09
C ALA A 370 -15.43 11.22 11.51
N GLN A 371 -16.33 11.97 10.87
CA GLN A 371 -17.76 12.07 11.20
C GLN A 371 -18.62 11.10 10.37
N LYS A 372 -18.32 10.97 9.08
CA LYS A 372 -19.08 10.17 8.12
C LYS A 372 -18.18 9.56 7.06
N LYS A 373 -18.75 8.62 6.29
CA LYS A 373 -18.05 7.88 5.24
C LYS A 373 -17.58 8.83 4.14
N THR A 374 -16.28 9.12 4.14
CA THR A 374 -15.66 10.05 3.20
C THR A 374 -14.36 9.46 2.66
N ALA A 375 -14.13 9.64 1.36
CA ALA A 375 -12.93 9.22 0.66
C ALA A 375 -12.25 10.43 0.01
N ILE A 376 -10.97 10.66 0.29
CA ILE A 376 -10.19 11.73 -0.37
C ILE A 376 -9.10 11.08 -1.22
N PHE A 377 -9.01 11.47 -2.49
CA PHE A 377 -7.94 11.06 -3.40
C PHE A 377 -7.00 12.24 -3.63
N CYS A 378 -5.74 12.11 -3.23
CA CYS A 378 -4.69 13.09 -3.45
C CYS A 378 -3.80 12.63 -4.60
N MET A 379 -3.91 13.29 -5.75
CA MET A 379 -3.13 12.98 -6.93
C MET A 379 -1.93 13.92 -7.02
N ALA A 380 -0.75 13.35 -7.25
CA ALA A 380 0.48 14.09 -7.50
C ALA A 380 0.72 14.20 -9.01
N SER A 381 1.58 15.14 -9.42
CA SER A 381 2.10 15.14 -10.79
C SER A 381 3.30 14.21 -10.87
N ASP A 382 3.26 13.26 -11.82
CA ASP A 382 4.37 12.33 -12.07
C ASP A 382 5.62 13.02 -12.63
N THR A 383 5.46 14.21 -13.22
CA THR A 383 6.54 14.90 -13.94
C THR A 383 7.29 15.91 -13.10
N THR A 384 6.68 16.41 -12.02
CA THR A 384 7.20 17.59 -11.34
C THR A 384 6.86 17.59 -9.86
N THR A 385 7.87 17.84 -9.03
CA THR A 385 7.74 17.94 -7.57
C THR A 385 7.24 19.30 -7.08
N THR A 386 7.01 20.26 -7.99
CA THR A 386 6.63 21.65 -7.70
C THR A 386 5.42 21.77 -6.76
N TYR A 387 4.44 20.87 -6.89
CA TYR A 387 3.20 20.94 -6.11
C TYR A 387 3.16 19.98 -4.92
N ASN A 388 4.22 19.19 -4.68
CA ASN A 388 4.25 18.18 -3.61
C ASN A 388 4.00 18.81 -2.23
N MET A 389 4.49 20.03 -2.02
CA MET A 389 4.20 20.82 -0.81
C MET A 389 2.70 20.88 -0.49
N LEU A 390 1.82 21.04 -1.48
CA LEU A 390 0.38 21.09 -1.27
C LEU A 390 -0.21 19.72 -0.87
N ASN A 391 0.31 18.61 -1.41
CA ASN A 391 -0.07 17.28 -0.97
C ASN A 391 0.38 17.01 0.47
N ALA A 392 1.61 17.36 0.82
CA ALA A 392 2.12 17.24 2.18
C ALA A 392 1.29 18.08 3.17
N LEU A 393 0.89 19.28 2.77
CA LEU A 393 0.03 20.16 3.53
C LEU A 393 -1.37 19.56 3.73
N MET A 394 -2.01 19.08 2.66
CA MET A 394 -3.31 18.41 2.71
C MET A 394 -3.31 17.22 3.68
N ILE A 395 -2.32 16.32 3.56
CA ILE A 395 -2.20 15.14 4.44
C ILE A 395 -1.93 15.55 5.89
N SER A 396 -1.08 16.54 6.12
CA SER A 396 -0.76 17.02 7.47
C SER A 396 -1.98 17.62 8.15
N MET A 397 -2.71 18.52 7.45
CA MET A 397 -3.93 19.13 7.94
C MET A 397 -5.03 18.09 8.18
N ALA A 398 -5.17 17.12 7.27
CA ALA A 398 -6.13 16.03 7.42
C ALA A 398 -5.89 15.28 8.73
N PHE A 399 -4.64 14.90 8.99
CA PHE A 399 -4.28 14.17 10.18
C PHE A 399 -4.60 14.95 11.47
N ILE A 400 -4.26 16.23 11.51
CA ILE A 400 -4.46 17.08 12.69
C ILE A 400 -5.95 17.35 12.94
N LYS A 401 -6.72 17.71 11.91
CA LYS A 401 -8.16 17.98 12.06
C LYS A 401 -8.91 16.72 12.51
N ILE A 402 -8.57 15.55 11.96
CA ILE A 402 -9.14 14.27 12.38
C ILE A 402 -8.78 13.95 13.84
N MET A 403 -7.52 14.13 14.24
CA MET A 403 -7.12 13.90 15.63
C MET A 403 -7.81 14.87 16.60
N ALA A 404 -7.87 16.15 16.26
CA ALA A 404 -8.52 17.17 17.07
C ALA A 404 -10.01 16.84 17.24
N TYR A 405 -10.68 16.41 16.17
CA TYR A 405 -12.06 15.94 16.26
C TYR A 405 -12.20 14.74 17.18
N ALA A 406 -11.34 13.72 17.03
CA ALA A 406 -11.37 12.54 17.88
C ALA A 406 -11.18 12.91 19.37
N ASP A 407 -10.29 13.85 19.68
CA ASP A 407 -10.02 14.29 21.06
C ASP A 407 -11.17 15.04 21.72
N ARG A 408 -12.01 15.71 20.92
CA ARG A 408 -13.25 16.36 21.39
C ARG A 408 -14.35 15.33 21.71
N GLN A 409 -14.27 14.11 21.15
CA GLN A 409 -15.30 13.09 21.39
C GLN A 409 -15.19 12.48 22.80
N PRO A 410 -16.31 12.10 23.44
CA PRO A 410 -16.30 11.46 24.75
C PRO A 410 -15.45 10.18 24.82
N ALA A 411 -15.41 9.42 23.71
CA ALA A 411 -14.64 8.18 23.60
C ALA A 411 -13.17 8.40 23.16
N ARG A 412 -12.77 9.64 22.88
CA ARG A 412 -11.47 10.01 22.29
C ARG A 412 -11.13 9.25 21.00
N LYS A 413 -12.14 9.00 20.18
CA LYS A 413 -12.10 8.18 18.96
C LYS A 413 -12.92 8.83 17.86
N CYS A 414 -12.59 8.54 16.61
CA CYS A 414 -13.41 8.95 15.48
C CYS A 414 -14.75 8.18 15.48
N ASP A 415 -15.85 8.84 15.09
CA ASP A 415 -17.15 8.18 14.89
C ASP A 415 -17.07 7.17 13.74
N VAL A 416 -16.32 7.54 12.69
CA VAL A 416 -15.94 6.67 11.58
C VAL A 416 -14.41 6.50 11.58
N PRO A 417 -13.87 5.28 11.68
CA PRO A 417 -12.43 5.04 11.60
C PRO A 417 -11.86 5.54 10.26
N VAL A 418 -10.63 6.07 10.29
CA VAL A 418 -9.98 6.68 9.11
C VAL A 418 -8.68 5.97 8.77
N TYR A 419 -8.48 5.65 7.48
CA TYR A 419 -7.22 5.11 6.97
C TYR A 419 -6.48 6.08 6.04
N PHE A 420 -5.21 6.30 6.30
CA PHE A 420 -4.30 6.97 5.36
C PHE A 420 -3.56 5.92 4.53
N ILE A 421 -3.87 5.83 3.25
CA ILE A 421 -3.24 4.91 2.30
C ILE A 421 -2.25 5.72 1.46
N LEU A 422 -1.01 5.76 1.93
CA LEU A 422 0.05 6.58 1.34
C LEU A 422 0.79 5.75 0.28
N ASP A 423 0.18 5.61 -0.91
CA ASP A 423 0.87 5.02 -2.06
C ASP A 423 2.00 5.94 -2.50
N GLU A 424 3.19 5.36 -2.66
CA GLU A 424 4.41 6.06 -3.02
C GLU A 424 4.72 7.26 -2.11
N MET A 425 4.70 7.02 -0.79
CA MET A 425 4.90 8.03 0.25
C MET A 425 6.09 8.99 0.00
N PRO A 426 7.27 8.55 -0.48
CA PRO A 426 8.37 9.46 -0.77
C PRO A 426 8.06 10.56 -1.79
N ASN A 427 7.03 10.41 -2.64
CA ASN A 427 6.63 11.40 -3.64
C ASN A 427 5.61 12.42 -3.12
N ILE A 428 5.02 12.21 -1.94
CA ILE A 428 4.02 13.15 -1.37
C ILE A 428 4.72 14.45 -0.93
N GLY A 429 5.90 14.33 -0.33
CA GLY A 429 6.59 15.40 0.39
C GLY A 429 6.99 14.92 1.79
N ILE A 430 7.63 15.79 2.56
CA ILE A 430 7.95 15.56 3.96
C ILE A 430 6.70 15.90 4.78
N ILE A 431 6.21 14.91 5.53
CA ILE A 431 5.14 15.10 6.51
C ILE A 431 5.83 15.26 7.87
N ASP A 432 5.74 16.45 8.44
CA ASP A 432 6.42 16.71 9.71
C ASP A 432 5.87 15.83 10.84
N SER A 433 6.77 15.41 11.73
CA SER A 433 6.48 14.64 12.94
C SER A 433 5.63 13.37 12.70
N ILE A 434 5.79 12.74 11.52
CA ILE A 434 4.97 11.60 11.11
C ILE A 434 5.09 10.39 12.04
N GLN A 435 6.24 10.18 12.71
CA GLN A 435 6.39 9.06 13.66
C GLN A 435 5.51 9.26 14.90
N GLN A 436 5.41 10.49 15.40
CA GLN A 436 4.54 10.82 16.53
C GLN A 436 3.07 10.69 16.14
N LYS A 437 2.74 11.14 14.92
CA LYS A 437 1.42 10.95 14.30
C LYS A 437 1.06 9.46 14.21
N GLU A 438 1.95 8.64 13.65
CA GLU A 438 1.75 7.18 13.55
C GLU A 438 1.54 6.52 14.92
N ALA A 439 2.33 6.90 15.92
CA ALA A 439 2.25 6.32 17.27
C ALA A 439 0.93 6.68 18.00
N THR A 440 0.42 7.89 17.79
CA THR A 440 -0.80 8.39 18.47
C THR A 440 -2.10 8.01 17.76
N ALA A 441 -2.04 7.77 16.44
CA ALA A 441 -3.16 7.40 15.57
C ALA A 441 -3.99 6.22 16.11
N ARG A 442 -3.32 5.19 16.65
CA ARG A 442 -3.96 3.93 17.10
C ARG A 442 -5.08 4.16 18.11
N SER A 443 -4.88 5.07 19.06
CA SER A 443 -5.84 5.33 20.14
C SER A 443 -7.15 5.98 19.66
N ARG A 444 -7.09 6.64 18.50
CA ARG A 444 -8.16 7.47 17.93
C ARG A 444 -8.90 6.80 16.76
N ASP A 445 -8.67 5.51 16.55
CA ASP A 445 -9.19 4.71 15.42
C ASP A 445 -8.71 5.23 14.03
N ILE A 446 -7.46 5.70 13.98
CA ILE A 446 -6.76 6.09 12.74
C ILE A 446 -5.71 5.03 12.41
N GLY A 447 -5.68 4.56 11.15
CA GLY A 447 -4.70 3.60 10.64
C GLY A 447 -3.89 4.16 9.48
N MET A 448 -2.63 3.71 9.33
CA MET A 448 -1.75 4.17 8.26
C MET A 448 -1.19 3.00 7.44
N VAL A 449 -1.21 3.12 6.12
CA VAL A 449 -0.62 2.17 5.19
C VAL A 449 0.48 2.91 4.44
N LEU A 450 1.73 2.63 4.80
CA LEU A 450 2.92 3.27 4.25
C LEU A 450 3.45 2.41 3.11
N MET A 451 3.43 2.92 1.87
CA MET A 451 3.89 2.16 0.71
C MET A 451 5.09 2.84 0.07
N VAL A 452 6.17 2.08 -0.09
CA VAL A 452 7.43 2.56 -0.68
C VAL A 452 7.82 1.71 -1.89
N GLN A 453 8.53 2.31 -2.84
CA GLN A 453 9.10 1.57 -3.97
C GLN A 453 10.41 0.88 -3.59
N ASN A 454 11.31 1.63 -2.95
CA ASN A 454 12.57 1.13 -2.43
C ASN A 454 12.91 1.83 -1.12
N ILE A 455 13.76 1.18 -0.31
CA ILE A 455 14.18 1.70 1.00
C ILE A 455 15.12 2.91 0.86
N PRO A 456 16.09 2.96 -0.09
CA PRO A 456 16.98 4.12 -0.23
C PRO A 456 16.26 5.43 -0.50
N GLN A 457 15.22 5.46 -1.35
CA GLN A 457 14.43 6.66 -1.58
C GLN A 457 13.69 7.10 -0.30
N PHE A 458 13.21 6.13 0.49
CA PHE A 458 12.57 6.41 1.76
C PHE A 458 13.56 6.97 2.79
N GLN A 459 14.78 6.41 2.87
CA GLN A 459 15.88 6.91 3.70
C GLN A 459 16.29 8.34 3.35
N ASN A 460 16.40 8.65 2.05
CA ASN A 460 16.76 9.99 1.60
C ASN A 460 15.69 11.04 1.94
N ARG A 461 14.41 10.63 1.93
CA ARG A 461 13.31 11.53 2.28
C ARG A 461 13.17 11.71 3.79
N TYR A 462 13.48 10.68 4.57
CA TYR A 462 13.38 10.64 6.02
C TYR A 462 14.73 10.21 6.64
N PRO A 463 15.71 11.14 6.72
CA PRO A 463 17.07 10.85 7.20
C PRO A 463 17.14 10.58 8.71
N ASP A 464 18.35 10.39 9.23
CA ASP A 464 18.65 10.32 10.67
C ASP A 464 17.90 9.22 11.45
N GLY A 465 17.58 8.11 10.78
CA GLY A 465 16.91 6.96 11.39
C GLY A 465 15.39 7.08 11.45
N VAL A 466 14.81 8.20 11.02
CA VAL A 466 13.34 8.41 11.00
C VAL A 466 12.62 7.34 10.17
N TRP A 467 13.19 6.98 9.01
CA TRP A 467 12.65 5.90 8.17
C TRP A 467 12.57 4.55 8.91
N GLU A 468 13.52 4.26 9.79
CA GLU A 468 13.57 3.00 10.54
C GLU A 468 12.54 3.01 11.67
N GLU A 469 12.36 4.16 12.34
CA GLU A 469 11.29 4.36 13.33
C GLU A 469 9.89 4.15 12.72
N LEU A 470 9.64 4.68 11.53
CA LEU A 470 8.36 4.49 10.81
C LEU A 470 8.10 3.02 10.49
N ILE A 471 9.09 2.29 9.97
CA ILE A 471 8.94 0.85 9.73
C ILE A 471 8.79 0.09 11.06
N GLY A 472 9.47 0.56 12.11
CA GLY A 472 9.37 0.08 13.48
C GLY A 472 7.96 0.20 14.06
N GLY A 473 7.25 1.28 13.72
CA GLY A 473 5.88 1.58 14.13
C GLY A 473 4.82 0.65 13.53
N CYS A 474 5.10 -0.01 12.40
CA CYS A 474 4.18 -0.94 11.74
C CYS A 474 4.36 -2.39 12.25
N ASP A 475 3.30 -2.99 12.83
CA ASP A 475 3.32 -4.39 13.28
C ASP A 475 3.31 -5.39 12.12
N PHE A 476 2.79 -4.98 10.96
CA PHE A 476 2.73 -5.77 9.74
C PHE A 476 3.61 -5.15 8.65
N ARG A 477 4.54 -5.93 8.11
CA ARG A 477 5.43 -5.51 7.02
C ARG A 477 5.31 -6.48 5.86
N LEU A 478 5.02 -5.97 4.68
CA LEU A 478 4.85 -6.73 3.44
C LEU A 478 5.97 -6.42 2.47
N PHE A 479 6.55 -7.47 1.90
CA PHE A 479 7.52 -7.38 0.82
C PHE A 479 6.96 -8.02 -0.45
N LEU A 480 6.84 -7.22 -1.51
CA LEU A 480 6.23 -7.63 -2.79
C LEU A 480 7.26 -7.87 -3.90
N GLY A 481 8.55 -7.65 -3.64
CA GLY A 481 9.63 -7.75 -4.62
C GLY A 481 10.44 -6.46 -4.74
N CYS A 482 11.73 -6.57 -5.06
CA CYS A 482 12.62 -5.42 -5.27
C CYS A 482 13.62 -5.68 -6.39
N ASN A 483 14.16 -4.59 -6.94
CA ASN A 483 15.18 -4.64 -7.99
C ASN A 483 16.57 -4.27 -7.46
N GLU A 484 16.66 -3.62 -6.28
CA GLU A 484 17.93 -3.19 -5.69
C GLU A 484 18.41 -4.08 -4.55
N SER A 485 19.73 -4.14 -4.35
CA SER A 485 20.36 -4.95 -3.30
C SER A 485 20.07 -4.45 -1.88
N THR A 486 20.06 -3.13 -1.64
CA THR A 486 19.85 -2.57 -0.29
C THR A 486 18.50 -2.97 0.30
N THR A 487 17.44 -2.93 -0.52
CA THR A 487 16.11 -3.39 -0.12
C THR A 487 16.12 -4.90 0.15
N ALA A 488 16.79 -5.69 -0.71
CA ALA A 488 16.89 -7.14 -0.55
C ALA A 488 17.67 -7.54 0.71
N GLU A 489 18.77 -6.85 1.02
CA GLU A 489 19.58 -7.06 2.22
C GLU A 489 18.78 -6.76 3.49
N TYR A 490 18.03 -5.66 3.50
CA TYR A 490 17.15 -5.31 4.62
C TYR A 490 16.11 -6.41 4.89
N PHE A 491 15.38 -6.85 3.87
CA PHE A 491 14.40 -7.92 4.05
C PHE A 491 15.05 -9.28 4.34
N SER A 492 16.26 -9.54 3.83
CA SER A 492 17.04 -10.75 4.15
C SER A 492 17.40 -10.80 5.63
N ALA A 493 17.84 -9.68 6.18
CA ALA A 493 18.10 -9.55 7.61
C ALA A 493 16.83 -9.76 8.44
N LEU A 494 15.68 -9.22 8.01
CA LEU A 494 14.38 -9.44 8.66
C LEU A 494 13.92 -10.91 8.65
N THR A 495 14.37 -11.72 7.69
CA THR A 495 14.03 -13.16 7.66
C THR A 495 14.66 -13.95 8.80
N GLY A 496 15.72 -13.41 9.40
CA GLY A 496 16.45 -14.02 10.50
C GLY A 496 17.34 -15.18 10.07
N LEU A 497 18.18 -15.61 11.01
CA LEU A 497 19.16 -16.67 10.79
C LEU A 497 18.56 -18.01 11.22
N SER A 498 18.86 -19.02 10.41
CA SER A 498 18.47 -20.41 10.60
C SER A 498 19.69 -21.30 10.70
N THR A 499 19.58 -22.31 11.55
CA THR A 499 20.61 -23.32 11.74
C THR A 499 20.36 -24.46 10.76
N ILE A 500 21.30 -24.73 9.85
CA ILE A 500 21.18 -25.78 8.83
C ILE A 500 22.11 -26.95 9.12
N GLU A 501 21.70 -28.16 8.75
CA GLU A 501 22.58 -29.34 8.84
C GLU A 501 23.40 -29.45 7.56
N VAL A 502 24.73 -29.46 7.71
CA VAL A 502 25.65 -29.58 6.60
C VAL A 502 26.26 -30.98 6.65
N GLU A 503 25.77 -31.88 5.81
CA GLU A 503 26.38 -33.20 5.63
C GLU A 503 27.48 -33.12 4.57
N THR A 504 28.74 -33.26 5.00
CA THR A 504 29.86 -33.43 4.08
C THR A 504 30.17 -34.93 3.94
N ILE A 505 29.88 -35.48 2.77
CA ILE A 505 30.20 -36.88 2.44
C ILE A 505 31.51 -36.91 1.67
N ARG A 506 32.60 -37.35 2.31
CA ARG A 506 33.87 -37.63 1.62
C ARG A 506 33.88 -39.10 1.20
N LYS A 507 33.99 -39.33 -0.11
CA LYS A 507 34.18 -40.67 -0.69
C LYS A 507 35.61 -40.78 -1.22
N ASN A 508 36.44 -41.57 -0.56
CA ASN A 508 37.74 -41.93 -1.11
C ASN A 508 37.54 -43.04 -2.15
N LEU A 509 37.60 -42.69 -3.44
CA LEU A 509 37.70 -43.69 -4.50
C LEU A 509 39.13 -44.21 -4.56
N LYS A 510 39.46 -45.24 -3.77
CA LYS A 510 40.66 -46.05 -4.02
C LYS A 510 40.43 -46.93 -5.25
N THR A 511 41.47 -47.09 -6.06
CA THR A 511 41.54 -48.07 -7.15
C THR A 511 41.23 -49.45 -6.58
N VAL A 512 40.16 -50.06 -7.09
CA VAL A 512 39.59 -51.32 -6.59
C VAL A 512 40.61 -52.46 -6.71
N ARG A 513 41.09 -53.01 -5.58
CA ARG A 513 41.56 -54.40 -5.53
C ARG A 513 40.34 -55.31 -5.27
N LEU A 514 40.32 -56.48 -5.91
CA LEU A 514 39.18 -57.40 -6.00
C LEU A 514 38.61 -57.89 -4.64
N THR A 515 39.24 -57.55 -3.51
CA THR A 515 38.91 -58.01 -2.16
C THR A 515 38.27 -56.95 -1.25
N ASP A 516 38.27 -55.66 -1.61
CA ASP A 516 37.75 -54.59 -0.75
C ASP A 516 36.28 -54.29 -1.08
N TYR A 517 35.37 -54.96 -0.36
CA TYR A 517 33.92 -54.90 -0.61
C TYR A 517 33.20 -53.67 0.00
N VAL A 518 33.89 -52.82 0.77
CA VAL A 518 33.30 -51.67 1.46
C VAL A 518 34.09 -50.39 1.13
N PRO A 519 33.54 -49.44 0.35
CA PRO A 519 34.15 -48.13 0.19
C PRO A 519 34.11 -47.38 1.53
N ASP A 520 35.27 -46.91 2.01
CA ASP A 520 35.37 -46.01 3.16
C ASP A 520 34.56 -44.72 2.89
N MET A 521 33.37 -44.63 3.48
CA MET A 521 32.54 -43.44 3.46
C MET A 521 32.67 -42.74 4.82
N ALA A 522 33.42 -41.64 4.85
CA ALA A 522 33.43 -40.74 6.00
C ALA A 522 32.28 -39.74 5.85
N ARG A 523 31.38 -39.71 6.84
CA ARG A 523 30.30 -38.71 6.95
C ARG A 523 30.63 -37.80 8.11
N ASN A 524 30.84 -36.51 7.83
CA ASN A 524 30.88 -35.48 8.86
C ASN A 524 29.59 -34.67 8.77
N SER A 525 28.82 -34.66 9.86
CA SER A 525 27.69 -33.74 10.03
C SER A 525 28.16 -32.51 10.79
N GLY A 526 28.06 -31.36 10.14
CA GLY A 526 28.32 -30.04 10.71
C GLY A 526 27.02 -29.26 10.89
N VAL A 527 27.10 -28.19 11.67
CA VAL A 527 26.03 -27.21 11.82
C VAL A 527 26.48 -25.94 11.10
N GLY A 528 25.65 -25.42 10.19
CA GLY A 528 25.90 -24.16 9.47
C GLY A 528 24.87 -23.09 9.82
N GLN A 529 25.18 -21.85 9.44
CA GLN A 529 24.28 -20.71 9.56
C GLN A 529 23.84 -20.26 8.17
N ARG A 530 22.54 -20.01 7.98
CA ARG A 530 21.98 -19.46 6.74
C ARG A 530 20.78 -18.57 7.06
N PRO A 531 20.65 -17.36 6.49
CA PRO A 531 19.39 -16.62 6.57
C PRO A 531 18.25 -17.43 5.94
N VAL A 532 17.01 -17.25 6.43
CA VAL A 532 15.87 -18.01 5.89
C VAL A 532 15.68 -17.72 4.41
N TYR A 533 15.89 -16.48 3.97
CA TYR A 533 16.10 -16.15 2.56
C TYR A 533 17.38 -15.35 2.39
N THR A 534 18.23 -15.73 1.44
CA THR A 534 19.39 -14.91 1.05
C THR A 534 18.93 -13.68 0.23
N PRO A 535 19.73 -12.60 0.15
CA PRO A 535 19.36 -11.44 -0.67
C PRO A 535 19.09 -11.82 -2.14
N ASP A 536 19.86 -12.76 -2.70
CA ASP A 536 19.64 -13.29 -4.06
C ASP A 536 18.29 -14.02 -4.20
N GLU A 537 17.87 -14.80 -3.19
CA GLU A 537 16.56 -15.47 -3.21
C GLU A 537 15.41 -14.47 -3.07
N ILE A 538 15.59 -13.39 -2.30
CA ILE A 538 14.60 -12.31 -2.15
C ILE A 538 14.41 -11.56 -3.47
N MET A 539 15.49 -11.29 -4.20
CA MET A 539 15.42 -10.64 -5.51
C MET A 539 14.79 -11.54 -6.59
N ARG A 540 14.86 -12.86 -6.43
CA ARG A 540 14.28 -13.84 -7.35
C ARG A 540 12.92 -14.38 -6.90
N LEU A 541 12.29 -13.74 -5.91
CA LEU A 541 10.95 -14.11 -5.47
C LEU A 541 9.97 -13.99 -6.65
N ASP A 542 9.11 -15.00 -6.81
CA ASP A 542 8.13 -15.02 -7.89
C ASP A 542 7.20 -13.80 -7.84
N THR A 543 6.81 -13.28 -9.00
CA THR A 543 5.99 -12.06 -9.09
C THR A 543 4.62 -12.20 -8.42
N ASP A 544 4.07 -13.41 -8.33
CA ASP A 544 2.80 -13.71 -7.64
C ASP A 544 2.98 -13.98 -6.14
N GLU A 545 4.21 -13.98 -5.63
CA GLU A 545 4.52 -14.26 -4.23
C GLU A 545 4.95 -13.02 -3.46
N MET A 546 4.78 -13.08 -2.14
CA MET A 546 5.15 -12.01 -1.23
C MET A 546 5.52 -12.57 0.15
N LEU A 547 6.30 -11.79 0.90
CA LEU A 547 6.70 -12.13 2.26
C LEU A 547 6.00 -11.21 3.24
N LEU A 548 5.42 -11.79 4.29
CA LEU A 548 4.76 -11.10 5.37
C LEU A 548 5.57 -11.29 6.66
N PHE A 549 5.89 -10.18 7.31
CA PHE A 549 6.54 -10.14 8.61
C PHE A 549 5.55 -9.55 9.61
N VAL A 550 5.32 -10.28 10.71
CA VAL A 550 4.46 -9.84 11.82
C VAL A 550 5.29 -9.78 13.08
N ARG A 551 5.07 -8.75 13.91
CA ARG A 551 5.84 -8.56 15.15
C ARG A 551 5.77 -9.79 16.06
N GLY A 552 6.95 -10.29 16.44
CA GLY A 552 7.10 -11.41 17.38
C GLY A 552 6.84 -12.79 16.78
N THR A 553 6.69 -12.91 15.46
CA THR A 553 6.43 -14.18 14.78
C THR A 553 7.48 -14.49 13.74
N LYS A 554 7.46 -15.73 13.25
CA LYS A 554 8.23 -16.12 12.07
C LYS A 554 7.62 -15.51 10.82
N MET A 555 8.43 -15.34 9.77
CA MET A 555 7.97 -14.83 8.49
C MET A 555 7.00 -15.79 7.80
N ILE A 556 6.04 -15.25 7.07
CA ILE A 556 5.01 -16.01 6.34
C ILE A 556 5.20 -15.77 4.84
N ARG A 557 5.23 -16.85 4.05
CA ARG A 557 5.20 -16.79 2.59
C ARG A 557 3.75 -16.86 2.12
N LEU A 558 3.33 -15.88 1.32
CA LEU A 558 1.96 -15.77 0.80
C LEU A 558 1.99 -15.52 -0.71
N LYS A 559 0.86 -15.76 -1.37
CA LYS A 559 0.60 -15.29 -2.73
C LYS A 559 -0.16 -13.97 -2.70
N LYS A 560 0.02 -13.15 -3.73
CA LYS A 560 -0.67 -11.88 -3.88
C LYS A 560 -2.14 -12.14 -4.20
N PHE A 561 -3.03 -11.39 -3.57
CA PHE A 561 -4.46 -11.44 -3.87
C PHE A 561 -4.82 -10.25 -4.76
N PRO A 562 -4.87 -10.37 -6.10
CA PRO A 562 -5.24 -9.25 -6.95
C PRO A 562 -6.73 -8.87 -6.79
N PHE A 563 -7.05 -7.58 -6.86
CA PHE A 563 -8.42 -7.08 -6.65
C PHE A 563 -9.45 -7.67 -7.62
N TYR A 564 -9.07 -8.04 -8.84
CA TYR A 564 -9.98 -8.69 -9.81
C TYR A 564 -10.35 -10.13 -9.43
N LYS A 565 -9.83 -10.68 -8.32
CA LYS A 565 -10.33 -11.90 -7.67
C LYS A 565 -11.27 -11.58 -6.50
N HIS A 566 -11.45 -10.31 -6.15
CA HIS A 566 -12.37 -9.86 -5.12
C HIS A 566 -13.81 -9.80 -5.69
N PRO A 567 -14.83 -10.42 -5.07
CA PRO A 567 -16.20 -10.40 -5.60
C PRO A 567 -16.83 -9.01 -5.76
N GLU A 568 -16.49 -8.05 -4.89
CA GLU A 568 -16.88 -6.63 -5.04
C GLU A 568 -16.31 -5.96 -6.31
N ALA A 569 -15.26 -6.51 -6.92
CA ALA A 569 -14.71 -5.97 -8.17
C ALA A 569 -15.73 -5.99 -9.33
N LEU A 570 -16.78 -6.81 -9.23
CA LEU A 570 -17.90 -6.84 -10.18
C LEU A 570 -18.69 -5.52 -10.25
N LYS A 571 -18.67 -4.73 -9.18
CA LYS A 571 -19.37 -3.44 -9.06
C LYS A 571 -18.53 -2.25 -9.52
N LEU A 572 -17.22 -2.44 -9.71
CA LEU A 572 -16.31 -1.36 -10.08
C LEU A 572 -16.56 -0.91 -11.52
N ARG A 573 -16.63 0.40 -11.71
CA ARG A 573 -16.73 1.04 -13.02
C ARG A 573 -15.76 2.22 -13.11
N ARG A 574 -15.10 2.34 -14.25
CA ARG A 574 -14.07 3.31 -14.51
C ARG A 574 -14.67 4.66 -14.88
N ILE A 575 -14.29 5.67 -14.12
CA ILE A 575 -14.58 7.08 -14.38
C ILE A 575 -13.28 7.84 -14.22
N MET A 576 -12.75 8.41 -15.29
CA MET A 576 -11.43 9.02 -15.26
C MET A 576 -11.45 10.31 -14.43
N PRO A 577 -10.40 10.62 -13.64
CA PRO A 577 -10.30 11.87 -12.89
C PRO A 577 -10.51 13.14 -13.74
N GLN A 578 -10.16 13.08 -15.03
CA GLN A 578 -10.33 14.18 -15.99
C GLN A 578 -11.80 14.43 -16.37
N GLU A 579 -12.69 13.47 -16.14
CA GLU A 579 -14.13 13.64 -16.37
C GLU A 579 -14.80 14.38 -15.20
N PHE A 580 -14.16 14.44 -14.03
CA PHE A 580 -14.66 15.21 -12.89
C PHE A 580 -14.37 16.69 -13.08
N LEU A 581 -15.42 17.48 -13.07
CA LEU A 581 -15.38 18.91 -13.30
C LEU A 581 -15.86 19.60 -12.01
N PRO A 582 -15.00 20.39 -11.35
CA PRO A 582 -15.41 21.10 -10.15
C PRO A 582 -16.34 22.27 -10.51
N VAL A 583 -17.24 22.62 -9.59
CA VAL A 583 -18.20 23.73 -9.78
C VAL A 583 -17.46 25.04 -10.04
N TRP A 584 -16.38 25.32 -9.28
CA TRP A 584 -15.62 26.58 -9.39
C TRP A 584 -14.91 26.81 -10.73
N ARG A 585 -14.82 25.79 -11.60
CA ARG A 585 -14.30 25.94 -12.97
C ARG A 585 -15.33 26.58 -13.92
N TYR A 586 -16.59 26.59 -13.54
CA TYR A 586 -17.66 27.17 -14.33
C TYR A 586 -18.08 28.47 -13.69
N GLU A 587 -18.07 29.55 -14.46
CA GLU A 587 -18.46 30.88 -14.01
C GLU A 587 -19.47 31.42 -15.02
N GLN A 588 -20.68 31.79 -14.57
CA GLN A 588 -21.79 32.18 -15.45
C GLN A 588 -22.12 31.14 -16.55
N GLY A 589 -21.91 29.85 -16.25
CA GLY A 589 -22.15 28.75 -17.18
C GLY A 589 -21.05 28.53 -18.24
N HIS A 590 -19.95 29.29 -18.17
CA HIS A 590 -18.81 29.16 -19.10
C HIS A 590 -17.61 28.48 -18.44
N ASP A 591 -16.94 27.61 -19.20
CA ASP A 591 -15.68 26.98 -18.79
C ASP A 591 -14.53 27.98 -18.86
N ILE A 592 -14.13 28.49 -17.70
CA ILE A 592 -13.08 29.50 -17.59
C ILE A 592 -11.69 28.95 -17.92
N SER A 593 -11.51 27.62 -17.95
CA SER A 593 -10.21 27.05 -18.30
C SER A 593 -9.87 27.19 -19.79
N GLY A 594 -10.77 27.78 -20.60
CA GLY A 594 -10.59 27.98 -22.04
C GLY A 594 -10.65 26.70 -22.87
N ARG A 595 -11.07 25.55 -22.29
CA ARG A 595 -11.12 24.25 -22.98
C ARG A 595 -12.49 23.96 -23.63
N GLY A 596 -13.53 24.72 -23.27
CA GLY A 596 -14.87 24.59 -23.85
C GLY A 596 -15.59 23.29 -23.47
N CYS A 597 -15.32 22.73 -22.29
CA CYS A 597 -15.97 21.50 -21.84
C CYS A 597 -17.37 21.80 -21.28
N ALA A 598 -18.41 21.08 -21.69
CA ALA A 598 -19.72 21.17 -21.05
C ALA A 598 -19.66 20.63 -19.62
N TYR A 599 -20.22 21.37 -18.66
CA TYR A 599 -20.33 20.89 -17.29
C TYR A 599 -21.22 19.66 -17.23
N LYS A 600 -20.78 18.65 -16.48
CA LYS A 600 -21.58 17.49 -16.11
C LYS A 600 -21.51 17.37 -14.59
N SER A 601 -22.65 17.28 -13.93
CA SER A 601 -22.66 16.97 -12.50
C SER A 601 -22.14 15.55 -12.27
N ARG A 602 -21.66 15.25 -11.06
CA ARG A 602 -21.25 13.90 -10.69
C ARG A 602 -22.43 12.94 -10.79
N GLY A 603 -23.63 13.38 -10.46
CA GLY A 603 -24.85 12.58 -10.60
C GLY A 603 -25.09 12.11 -12.03
N GLU A 604 -24.95 13.01 -13.01
CA GLU A 604 -25.09 12.68 -14.44
C GLU A 604 -23.99 11.71 -14.91
N LEU A 605 -22.74 11.99 -14.53
CA LEU A 605 -21.59 11.14 -14.84
C LEU A 605 -21.77 9.71 -14.32
N LEU A 606 -22.29 9.57 -13.09
CA LEU A 606 -22.56 8.28 -12.47
C LEU A 606 -23.68 7.52 -13.19
N ARG A 607 -24.76 8.21 -13.63
CA ARG A 607 -25.83 7.60 -14.42
C ARG A 607 -25.34 7.13 -15.79
N GLU A 608 -24.51 7.91 -16.47
CA GLU A 608 -23.85 7.51 -17.72
C GLU A 608 -23.02 6.25 -17.50
N ALA A 609 -22.24 6.22 -16.41
CA ALA A 609 -21.39 5.08 -16.07
C ALA A 609 -22.18 3.78 -15.79
N VAL A 610 -23.39 3.87 -15.24
CA VAL A 610 -24.29 2.70 -15.07
C VAL A 610 -24.68 2.11 -16.41
N SER A 611 -24.99 2.97 -17.39
CA SER A 611 -25.53 2.56 -18.69
C SER A 611 -24.49 1.93 -19.61
N ASP A 612 -23.20 2.23 -19.41
CA ASP A 612 -22.11 1.79 -20.28
C ASP A 612 -21.38 0.54 -19.73
N PRO A 613 -21.52 -0.64 -20.39
CA PRO A 613 -20.75 -1.84 -20.03
C PRO A 613 -19.25 -1.70 -20.28
N GLU A 614 -18.82 -0.80 -21.16
CA GLU A 614 -17.40 -0.57 -21.44
C GLU A 614 -16.67 0.07 -20.24
N ARG A 615 -17.39 0.62 -19.27
CA ARG A 615 -16.79 1.15 -18.06
C ARG A 615 -16.51 0.09 -17.00
N TYR A 616 -16.92 -1.18 -17.15
CA TYR A 616 -16.55 -2.20 -16.16
C TYR A 616 -15.02 -2.34 -16.02
N VAL A 617 -14.51 -2.27 -14.78
CA VAL A 617 -13.06 -2.43 -14.52
C VAL A 617 -12.64 -3.88 -14.75
N VAL A 618 -13.46 -4.84 -14.31
CA VAL A 618 -13.23 -6.27 -14.54
C VAL A 618 -14.06 -6.76 -15.72
N LYS A 619 -13.34 -7.15 -16.78
CA LYS A 619 -13.91 -7.70 -18.02
C LYS A 619 -13.18 -9.00 -18.40
N ASP A 620 -13.87 -9.84 -19.15
CA ASP A 620 -13.22 -10.97 -19.79
C ASP A 620 -12.35 -10.44 -20.94
N SER A 621 -11.09 -10.89 -21.02
CA SER A 621 -10.16 -10.48 -22.06
C SER A 621 -9.31 -11.65 -22.53
N GLU A 622 -8.80 -11.59 -23.76
CA GLU A 622 -7.87 -12.61 -24.26
C GLU A 622 -6.57 -12.63 -23.45
N ARG A 623 -6.10 -11.45 -23.01
CA ARG A 623 -4.85 -11.30 -22.26
C ARG A 623 -4.91 -11.84 -20.83
N TRP A 624 -6.02 -11.60 -20.12
CA TRP A 624 -6.15 -11.91 -18.70
C TRP A 624 -7.21 -12.98 -18.38
N GLY A 625 -7.80 -13.58 -19.41
CA GLY A 625 -8.79 -14.65 -19.29
C GLY A 625 -10.19 -14.14 -18.89
N LYS A 626 -11.03 -15.10 -18.48
CA LYS A 626 -12.45 -14.88 -18.13
C LYS A 626 -12.64 -14.38 -16.69
N GLN A 627 -12.03 -13.25 -16.35
CA GLN A 627 -12.02 -12.70 -14.99
C GLN A 627 -13.44 -12.48 -14.44
N ARG A 628 -14.31 -11.81 -15.20
CA ARG A 628 -15.66 -11.45 -14.76
C ARG A 628 -16.55 -12.69 -14.61
N THR A 629 -16.46 -13.61 -15.57
CA THR A 629 -17.21 -14.88 -15.51
C THR A 629 -16.79 -15.72 -14.31
N MET A 630 -15.50 -15.85 -14.03
CA MET A 630 -15.00 -16.57 -12.84
C MET A 630 -15.51 -15.97 -11.53
N LEU A 631 -15.50 -14.64 -11.41
CA LEU A 631 -16.03 -13.95 -10.22
C LEU A 631 -17.52 -14.18 -10.02
N LEU A 632 -18.31 -14.16 -11.10
CA LEU A 632 -19.75 -14.43 -11.04
C LEU A 632 -20.04 -15.85 -10.57
N GLU A 633 -19.29 -16.85 -11.07
CA GLU A 633 -19.42 -18.23 -10.62
C GLU A 633 -19.02 -18.40 -9.15
N GLN A 634 -17.91 -17.77 -8.72
CA GLN A 634 -17.47 -17.79 -7.33
C GLN A 634 -18.52 -17.15 -6.42
N ARG A 635 -19.05 -15.99 -6.79
CA ARG A 635 -20.10 -15.30 -6.06
C ARG A 635 -21.34 -16.16 -5.93
N LYS A 636 -21.81 -16.79 -7.01
CA LYS A 636 -22.98 -17.68 -6.98
C LYS A 636 -22.80 -18.85 -6.02
N LYS A 637 -21.64 -19.51 -6.03
CA LYS A 637 -21.31 -20.59 -5.07
C LYS A 637 -21.38 -20.11 -3.63
N MET A 638 -20.91 -18.89 -3.36
CA MET A 638 -20.97 -18.28 -2.03
C MET A 638 -22.40 -17.92 -1.64
N GLU A 639 -23.20 -17.38 -2.57
CA GLU A 639 -24.61 -17.08 -2.35
C GLU A 639 -25.40 -18.36 -2.02
N GLU A 640 -25.13 -19.47 -2.71
CA GLU A 640 -25.70 -20.79 -2.40
C GLU A 640 -25.25 -21.30 -1.01
N LYS A 641 -23.95 -21.15 -0.67
CA LYS A 641 -23.40 -21.55 0.65
C LYS A 641 -24.05 -20.78 1.81
N TYR A 642 -24.38 -19.50 1.61
CA TYR A 642 -24.91 -18.62 2.65
C TYR A 642 -26.41 -18.29 2.50
N ALA A 643 -27.12 -18.93 1.56
CA ALA A 643 -28.53 -18.68 1.27
C ALA A 643 -29.43 -18.79 2.51
N THR A 644 -29.17 -19.76 3.39
CA THR A 644 -29.94 -19.98 4.63
C THR A 644 -29.71 -18.89 5.68
N LYS A 645 -28.53 -18.27 5.71
CA LYS A 645 -28.20 -17.20 6.66
C LYS A 645 -28.65 -15.82 6.16
N GLY A 646 -28.85 -15.66 4.86
CA GLY A 646 -29.26 -14.40 4.23
C GLY A 646 -28.20 -13.28 4.23
N ARG A 647 -27.08 -13.48 4.93
CA ARG A 647 -25.91 -12.57 4.98
C ARG A 647 -24.61 -13.34 4.95
N PHE A 648 -23.59 -12.74 4.36
CA PHE A 648 -22.21 -13.20 4.42
C PHE A 648 -21.58 -12.87 5.79
N PRO A 649 -20.50 -13.56 6.19
CA PRO A 649 -19.80 -13.29 7.45
C PRO A 649 -19.28 -11.86 7.58
N ASN A 650 -18.93 -11.21 6.46
CA ASN A 650 -18.52 -9.81 6.43
C ASN A 650 -19.69 -8.80 6.59
N GLY A 651 -20.91 -9.28 6.86
CA GLY A 651 -22.10 -8.46 7.11
C GLY A 651 -22.92 -8.09 5.87
N GLN A 652 -22.41 -8.33 4.66
CA GLN A 652 -23.12 -8.02 3.41
C GLN A 652 -24.32 -8.95 3.19
N ALA A 653 -25.37 -8.47 2.53
CA ALA A 653 -26.55 -9.27 2.19
C ALA A 653 -26.26 -10.26 1.04
N VAL A 654 -26.79 -11.48 1.14
CA VAL A 654 -26.64 -12.54 0.12
C VAL A 654 -27.54 -12.27 -1.10
N PHE A 655 -28.72 -11.71 -0.88
CA PHE A 655 -29.71 -11.45 -1.94
C PHE A 655 -29.88 -9.94 -2.16
N GLU A 656 -29.00 -9.33 -2.96
CA GLU A 656 -29.33 -8.07 -3.63
C GLU A 656 -30.06 -8.42 -4.93
N LYS A 657 -31.36 -8.13 -5.01
CA LYS A 657 -32.26 -8.46 -6.13
C LYS A 657 -32.01 -7.56 -7.37
N GLU A 658 -30.75 -7.43 -7.77
CA GLU A 658 -30.13 -6.30 -8.49
C GLU A 658 -29.56 -5.27 -7.50
N TRP A 659 -28.24 -5.16 -7.51
CA TRP A 659 -27.54 -4.08 -6.85
C TRP A 659 -27.97 -2.76 -7.48
N LYS A 660 -28.64 -1.90 -6.70
CA LYS A 660 -29.05 -0.56 -7.13
C LYS A 660 -28.11 0.46 -6.47
N PRO A 661 -27.36 1.25 -7.25
CA PRO A 661 -26.51 2.28 -6.68
C PRO A 661 -27.36 3.28 -5.90
N LYS A 662 -26.95 3.60 -4.68
CA LYS A 662 -27.55 4.68 -3.89
C LYS A 662 -26.73 5.94 -4.17
N PHE A 663 -27.14 6.72 -5.15
CA PHE A 663 -26.53 8.02 -5.37
C PHE A 663 -27.06 8.98 -4.31
N VAL A 664 -26.15 9.63 -3.58
CA VAL A 664 -26.51 10.77 -2.74
C VAL A 664 -26.37 11.99 -3.65
N ASP A 665 -27.49 12.58 -4.04
CA ASP A 665 -27.50 13.83 -4.81
C ASP A 665 -27.13 15.00 -3.87
N LEU A 666 -25.87 15.05 -3.45
CA LEU A 666 -25.32 16.15 -2.62
C LEU A 666 -24.98 17.40 -3.45
N GLU A 667 -24.92 17.27 -4.78
CA GLU A 667 -24.46 18.36 -5.65
C GLU A 667 -25.57 19.30 -6.11
N GLU A 668 -26.84 18.91 -6.14
CA GLU A 668 -27.92 19.87 -6.46
C GLU A 668 -27.99 20.96 -5.37
N ASP A 669 -27.81 20.59 -4.11
CA ASP A 669 -27.71 21.53 -2.97
C ASP A 669 -26.43 22.38 -3.02
N LEU A 670 -25.30 21.82 -3.48
CA LEU A 670 -24.03 22.55 -3.58
C LEU A 670 -23.95 23.47 -4.80
N VAL A 671 -24.58 23.11 -5.92
CA VAL A 671 -24.71 23.98 -7.10
C VAL A 671 -25.65 25.13 -6.77
N GLN A 672 -26.79 24.88 -6.12
CA GLN A 672 -27.64 25.97 -5.61
C GLN A 672 -26.91 26.84 -4.58
N ALA A 673 -26.20 26.25 -3.61
CA ALA A 673 -25.45 27.01 -2.62
C ALA A 673 -24.22 27.73 -3.22
N ALA A 674 -23.62 27.20 -4.29
CA ALA A 674 -22.53 27.83 -5.02
C ALA A 674 -23.03 28.97 -5.91
N GLU A 675 -24.18 28.81 -6.58
CA GLU A 675 -24.86 29.89 -7.32
C GLU A 675 -25.32 31.00 -6.35
N GLU A 676 -25.84 30.65 -5.16
CA GLU A 676 -26.19 31.60 -4.11
C GLU A 676 -24.96 32.29 -3.49
N LYS A 677 -23.82 31.60 -3.34
CA LYS A 677 -22.55 32.18 -2.86
C LYS A 677 -21.80 32.96 -3.94
N GLU A 678 -21.86 32.58 -5.21
CA GLU A 678 -21.34 33.35 -6.35
C GLU A 678 -22.16 34.64 -6.54
N ALA A 679 -23.48 34.59 -6.35
CA ALA A 679 -24.32 35.78 -6.33
C ALA A 679 -24.00 36.75 -5.16
N GLN A 680 -23.30 36.27 -4.13
CA GLN A 680 -22.89 37.05 -2.95
C GLN A 680 -21.39 37.39 -2.91
N LYS A 681 -20.55 36.84 -3.78
CA LYS A 681 -19.15 37.27 -3.91
C LYS A 681 -19.10 38.42 -4.90
N PRO A 682 -18.87 39.68 -4.48
CA PRO A 682 -18.42 40.68 -5.43
C PRO A 682 -17.06 40.22 -5.93
N PHE A 683 -17.01 39.78 -7.18
CA PHE A 683 -15.75 39.70 -7.90
C PHE A 683 -15.20 41.12 -7.94
N VAL A 684 -14.21 41.41 -7.09
CA VAL A 684 -13.42 42.62 -7.21
C VAL A 684 -12.61 42.43 -8.48
N GLU A 685 -13.15 42.88 -9.62
CA GLU A 685 -12.29 43.34 -10.70
C GLU A 685 -11.34 44.36 -10.04
N ASP A 686 -10.03 44.15 -10.20
CA ASP A 686 -8.97 45.11 -9.86
C ASP A 686 -9.16 46.39 -10.71
N LYS A 687 -10.21 47.15 -10.41
CA LYS A 687 -10.51 48.47 -10.93
C LYS A 687 -10.86 49.33 -9.73
N ASN A 688 -9.88 50.15 -9.34
CA ASN A 688 -9.91 51.22 -8.33
C ASN A 688 -9.35 50.83 -6.95
N LEU A 689 -8.02 50.76 -6.88
CA LEU A 689 -7.27 51.39 -5.79
C LEU A 689 -6.80 52.77 -6.26
N GLU A 690 -7.76 53.66 -6.60
CA GLU A 690 -7.49 55.09 -6.55
C GLU A 690 -7.53 55.48 -5.07
N VAL A 691 -6.35 55.63 -4.49
CA VAL A 691 -6.16 56.28 -3.20
C VAL A 691 -6.63 57.72 -3.36
N GLU A 692 -7.65 58.13 -2.62
CA GLU A 692 -7.96 59.54 -2.37
C GLU A 692 -6.72 60.21 -1.76
N VAL A 693 -5.90 60.82 -2.61
CA VAL A 693 -4.87 61.76 -2.18
C VAL A 693 -5.58 63.08 -1.95
N MET A 694 -5.68 63.47 -0.68
CA MET A 694 -6.11 64.79 -0.22
C MET A 694 -5.47 65.88 -1.09
N ALA A 695 -6.32 66.64 -1.78
CA ALA A 695 -5.94 67.75 -2.64
C ALA A 695 -5.19 68.83 -1.84
N GLY A 696 -3.93 69.05 -2.22
CA GLY A 696 -3.24 70.32 -2.07
C GLY A 696 -3.34 71.09 -3.38
N GLU A 697 -3.73 72.36 -3.28
CA GLU A 697 -3.93 73.33 -4.37
C GLU A 697 -2.70 73.48 -5.28
N SER A 698 -2.91 73.53 -6.61
CA SER A 698 -2.46 74.65 -7.46
C SER A 698 -2.75 74.43 -8.96
N ASP A 699 -3.56 75.34 -9.51
CA ASP A 699 -3.50 75.98 -10.84
C ASP A 699 -3.33 75.21 -12.17
N ASN A 700 -4.42 75.27 -12.95
CA ASN A 700 -4.56 75.75 -14.33
C ASN A 700 -3.56 75.33 -15.43
N GLY A 701 -4.09 74.69 -16.49
CA GLY A 701 -3.52 74.79 -17.84
C GLY A 701 -3.90 73.70 -18.86
N GLN A 702 -4.96 73.97 -19.64
CA GLN A 702 -5.20 73.63 -21.06
C GLN A 702 -4.97 72.20 -21.63
N GLN A 703 -6.03 71.72 -22.29
CA GLN A 703 -6.07 70.64 -23.29
C GLN A 703 -5.10 70.87 -24.45
N ASP A 704 -4.45 69.80 -24.93
CA ASP A 704 -4.36 69.50 -26.36
C ASP A 704 -3.95 68.04 -26.64
N SER A 705 -4.42 67.59 -27.81
CA SER A 705 -4.49 66.25 -28.39
C SER A 705 -3.18 65.66 -28.94
N ASP A 706 -3.18 64.33 -29.10
CA ASP A 706 -2.44 63.50 -30.08
C ASP A 706 -0.94 63.77 -30.32
N THR A 707 -0.08 62.80 -29.99
CA THR A 707 0.80 62.06 -30.95
C THR A 707 1.93 61.28 -30.27
N ASN A 708 2.36 60.22 -30.96
CA ASN A 708 3.68 59.55 -30.88
C ASN A 708 3.95 58.48 -29.81
N LEU A 709 3.19 57.38 -29.89
CA LEU A 709 3.64 56.05 -29.42
C LEU A 709 4.71 55.44 -30.34
N ASP A 710 4.79 55.85 -31.60
CA ASP A 710 5.75 55.28 -32.57
C ASP A 710 7.19 55.77 -32.38
N ALA A 711 7.41 56.95 -31.79
CA ALA A 711 8.75 57.45 -31.45
C ALA A 711 9.37 56.75 -30.23
N PHE A 712 8.57 56.06 -29.42
CA PHE A 712 9.04 55.31 -28.25
C PHE A 712 9.65 53.96 -28.65
N PHE A 713 9.10 53.31 -29.69
CA PHE A 713 9.58 52.00 -30.14
C PHE A 713 10.86 52.07 -30.99
N GLU A 714 11.13 53.17 -31.70
CA GLU A 714 12.41 53.33 -32.43
C GLU A 714 13.61 53.54 -31.50
N LYS A 715 13.40 54.06 -30.29
CA LYS A 715 14.49 54.28 -29.31
C LYS A 715 14.89 53.02 -28.54
N LEU A 716 14.01 52.01 -28.46
CA LEU A 716 14.26 50.80 -27.68
C LEU A 716 15.19 49.79 -28.38
N PHE A 717 15.41 49.93 -29.69
CA PHE A 717 16.19 48.98 -30.50
C PHE A 717 17.56 49.50 -30.97
N GLN A 718 18.00 50.69 -30.55
CA GLN A 718 19.34 51.21 -30.86
C GLN A 718 20.40 50.97 -29.78
N ASP A 719 20.03 50.59 -28.56
CA ASP A 719 20.99 50.48 -27.42
C ASP A 719 21.53 49.06 -27.14
N GLN A 720 21.38 48.09 -28.06
CA GLN A 720 22.01 46.76 -27.93
C GLN A 720 23.31 46.56 -28.72
N ASN A 721 23.97 47.64 -29.16
CA ASN A 721 25.32 47.57 -29.70
C ASN A 721 26.21 48.67 -29.10
N ASN A 722 26.61 48.53 -27.83
CA ASN A 722 27.93 48.97 -27.36
C ASN A 722 28.21 48.52 -25.90
N VAL A 723 29.36 47.85 -25.77
CA VAL A 723 30.09 47.39 -24.56
C VAL A 723 29.72 46.01 -24.01
#